data_AF-A0A428ML65-F1
#
_entry.id   AF-A0A428ML65-F1
#
_cell.length_a   1.000
_cell.length_b   1.000
_cell.length_c   1.000
_cell.angle_alpha   90.00
_cell.angle_beta   90.00
_cell.angle_gamma   90.00
#
_symmetry.space_group_name_H-M   'P 1'
#
loop_
_entity.id
_entity.type
_entity.pdbx_description
1 polymer ?
#
loop_
_entity_poly.entity_id
_entity_poly.type
_entity_poly.pdbx_seq_one_letter_code
_entity_poly.pdbx_strand_id
1 'polypeptide(L)'
;MKILAALVSSVILGGVVFGQVAARAGDGTADGTAWKRPMTFADLQRMRRVSDPQISPSGKWVMFSVVDVDLAANTKTSHLWVVPMGGGREQGTGNRDQGVGGGGQGVGGAASGPSSSEDVGASSGGRGVVGRERQITFWKEGESEGRFSPDGRQVAFVATGGASGQSQIFLADWDEAAGKVGTPRQLTRVSTEADGPVWSPDSQRILFVSRVYPECSVEDTWLHQDECNRKKDEAAAKSPVKAMVFDQLLFRHWDRFVGPKRSHVLVVSATDGNAVRDLTTSRDVADAEVPTFSLGGPIGYAWAPDSKEIAYVTNLDLVPAASTNNDVFTLRLDEPRARPVRISTSLGSDDGPAYSADGKWIAFRSQERAGYESDRFRLMLFDREKKTTRDLTPTMRTPRGQLFDGWIDEFIWAPDSSSFLFTSSIRGEGAVFSLDLCEACPQAKSQALFVRRTDVGEFSDLRAFNDKTNHGFTTLVASKMTVTHPTEIVSVSLGLLGHGFEDVLYSKGSEPDITPDFGSEHVLTHLNDGFLQAIAMEKMESYWFTGAEGAKVQGFIIPPPNFNPAMTYPVKFLIHGGPQSAWGDAWSYRWNAELMAADGYVVLMVNPRGSTGYGQAFIDGVNGDWGGKAYLDLMSGLDAAEAKYLFIDKNRECALGASFGGFMANWILTHTNRFACIVTHDGMFNPQSAYGTTDELWFNEWEFRDHSPAGKKAGGLAQVSAPGQPWTYFDRPAASDNFRRWSPLLFIKNAKTPTLVIDSQKDYRLDVSEGFQLFTALQRLGVPSRMLYFPDEGHWVLKPQNSQLWYQEVGEWCDRWTKGDNYSSVGVVGPVVAPAAAAPVTPAAPVVKAKVQESPKVVAPVAVVPKVAVAPVPQTVAPPQSPPKEVAKIVPPPTPAVSKAAVAAQETQQAGGASFLITIKAPEDEVQVGSDARVVITLKNISNHQVLIGRHTGTDNPEFSYRIEVRNAEGRAVEETAYARGVRQSEVNTVDYVQPGGIAVQTAHLAKLVNLRRPGRYTVQVSRKDAKTGAMVRSNEITLNIVP
;
A
#
# COMPACT_ATOMS: atom_id res chain seq x y z
N MET A 1 -37.08 -61.74 3.03
CA MET A 1 -37.60 -62.44 4.22
C MET A 1 -36.75 -62.05 5.42
N LYS A 2 -37.38 -61.38 6.41
CA LYS A 2 -37.19 -61.41 7.88
C LYS A 2 -35.76 -61.35 8.48
N ILE A 3 -35.43 -60.65 9.57
CA ILE A 3 -36.00 -59.63 10.48
C ILE A 3 -35.03 -59.61 11.69
N LEU A 4 -34.75 -58.42 12.27
CA LEU A 4 -34.45 -58.08 13.69
C LEU A 4 -33.34 -58.84 14.48
N ALA A 5 -32.75 -58.38 15.59
CA ALA A 5 -32.59 -57.11 16.32
C ALA A 5 -31.82 -57.41 17.65
N ALA A 6 -31.17 -56.38 18.22
CA ALA A 6 -31.10 -56.02 19.66
C ALA A 6 -30.49 -57.02 20.69
N LEU A 7 -29.84 -56.70 21.81
CA LEU A 7 -29.32 -55.49 22.52
C LEU A 7 -28.53 -56.02 23.77
N VAL A 8 -27.36 -55.43 24.11
CA VAL A 8 -26.99 -54.83 25.44
C VAL A 8 -26.84 -55.77 26.68
N SER A 9 -25.83 -55.71 27.58
CA SER A 9 -24.86 -54.68 27.98
C SER A 9 -23.73 -55.21 28.92
N SER A 10 -22.61 -54.46 28.96
CA SER A 10 -21.75 -54.11 30.13
C SER A 10 -20.76 -55.16 30.73
N VAL A 11 -19.50 -54.87 31.12
CA VAL A 11 -18.67 -53.64 31.25
C VAL A 11 -17.16 -54.03 31.49
N ILE A 12 -16.25 -53.36 30.76
CA ILE A 12 -14.91 -52.75 31.07
C ILE A 12 -13.77 -53.57 31.76
N LEU A 13 -12.57 -53.67 31.15
CA LEU A 13 -11.41 -52.72 31.26
C LEU A 13 -10.25 -53.18 30.36
N GLY A 14 -9.59 -52.25 29.68
CA GLY A 14 -8.49 -52.51 28.75
C GLY A 14 -7.35 -51.50 28.87
N GLY A 15 -6.19 -51.92 28.33
CA GLY A 15 -5.04 -51.08 28.00
C GLY A 15 -3.96 -51.95 27.34
N VAL A 16 -3.64 -51.70 26.06
CA VAL A 16 -2.48 -52.31 25.37
C VAL A 16 -1.89 -51.35 24.31
N VAL A 17 -0.56 -51.35 24.29
CA VAL A 17 0.43 -50.69 23.42
C VAL A 17 0.57 -51.45 22.09
N PHE A 18 0.91 -50.78 20.97
CA PHE A 18 1.40 -51.45 19.76
C PHE A 18 2.74 -50.90 19.27
N GLY A 19 3.67 -51.83 19.03
CA GLY A 19 4.93 -51.66 18.31
C GLY A 19 4.87 -52.21 16.88
N GLN A 20 5.87 -51.82 16.09
CA GLN A 20 6.04 -51.99 14.65
C GLN A 20 6.17 -53.45 14.17
N VAL A 21 5.71 -53.70 12.93
CA VAL A 21 6.18 -54.81 12.08
C VAL A 21 6.40 -54.28 10.66
N ALA A 22 7.57 -54.58 10.10
CA ALA A 22 7.98 -54.30 8.73
C ALA A 22 7.51 -55.40 7.76
N ALA A 23 7.13 -55.03 6.54
CA ALA A 23 6.90 -55.95 5.43
C ALA A 23 7.70 -55.51 4.18
N ARG A 24 8.41 -56.47 3.60
CA ARG A 24 9.26 -56.37 2.40
C ARG A 24 8.44 -56.00 1.15
N ALA A 25 8.95 -55.05 0.37
CA ALA A 25 8.51 -54.78 -1.00
C ALA A 25 9.19 -55.76 -1.98
N GLY A 26 8.43 -56.25 -2.96
CA GLY A 26 8.94 -57.02 -4.09
C GLY A 26 9.33 -56.09 -5.24
N ASP A 27 10.46 -56.42 -5.88
CA ASP A 27 10.98 -55.73 -7.06
C ASP A 27 10.06 -55.90 -8.27
N GLY A 28 9.55 -54.77 -8.77
CA GLY A 28 8.90 -54.64 -10.06
C GLY A 28 9.41 -53.37 -10.72
N THR A 29 10.27 -53.52 -11.72
CA THR A 29 10.82 -52.44 -12.54
C THR A 29 9.72 -51.80 -13.38
N ALA A 30 9.32 -50.58 -13.01
CA ALA A 30 8.57 -49.65 -13.83
C ALA A 30 9.29 -48.30 -13.81
N ASP A 31 9.38 -47.64 -14.97
CA ASP A 31 10.09 -46.37 -15.18
C ASP A 31 9.88 -45.38 -14.03
N GLY A 32 10.97 -45.09 -13.32
CA GLY A 32 10.99 -44.40 -12.04
C GLY A 32 10.89 -42.88 -12.15
N THR A 33 9.77 -42.34 -12.63
CA THR A 33 9.37 -40.98 -12.25
C THR A 33 8.75 -41.03 -10.87
N ALA A 34 9.47 -40.53 -9.86
CA ALA A 34 8.92 -40.34 -8.52
C ALA A 34 7.64 -39.47 -8.62
N TRP A 35 6.51 -39.98 -8.12
CA TRP A 35 5.25 -39.25 -8.10
C TRP A 35 5.37 -38.02 -7.19
N LYS A 36 5.23 -36.83 -7.77
CA LYS A 36 5.18 -35.57 -7.01
C LYS A 36 3.82 -35.40 -6.33
N ARG A 37 3.80 -34.87 -5.12
CA ARG A 37 2.57 -34.68 -4.33
C ARG A 37 2.04 -33.24 -4.45
N PRO A 38 0.74 -32.97 -4.24
CA PRO A 38 0.21 -31.61 -4.13
C PRO A 38 0.89 -30.81 -3.00
N MET A 39 0.93 -29.49 -3.15
CA MET A 39 1.39 -28.56 -2.12
C MET A 39 0.41 -28.51 -0.94
N THR A 40 0.93 -28.40 0.28
CA THR A 40 0.15 -28.15 1.51
C THR A 40 0.46 -26.77 2.08
N PHE A 41 -0.37 -26.27 3.00
CA PHE A 41 -0.07 -25.01 3.68
C PHE A 41 1.25 -25.07 4.47
N ALA A 42 1.54 -26.20 5.12
CA ALA A 42 2.80 -26.40 5.84
C ALA A 42 4.00 -26.31 4.89
N ASP A 43 3.82 -26.66 3.63
CA ASP A 43 4.84 -26.53 2.62
C ASP A 43 5.11 -25.07 2.28
N LEU A 44 4.06 -24.31 1.98
CA LEU A 44 4.13 -22.88 1.70
C LEU A 44 4.81 -22.10 2.84
N GLN A 45 4.57 -22.45 4.10
CA GLN A 45 5.20 -21.76 5.23
C GLN A 45 6.66 -22.17 5.47
N ARG A 46 7.09 -23.37 5.05
CA ARG A 46 8.49 -23.81 5.17
C ARG A 46 9.41 -23.19 4.14
N MET A 47 8.85 -22.70 3.03
CA MET A 47 9.62 -22.00 2.01
C MET A 47 10.23 -20.72 2.57
N ARG A 48 11.50 -20.52 2.23
CA ARG A 48 12.26 -19.33 2.59
C ARG A 48 11.91 -18.19 1.66
N ARG A 49 11.61 -17.03 2.23
CA ARG A 49 11.21 -15.84 1.48
C ARG A 49 12.42 -14.96 1.26
N VAL A 50 12.82 -14.79 0.01
CA VAL A 50 14.01 -14.04 -0.40
C VAL A 50 13.61 -12.65 -0.90
N SER A 51 14.35 -11.60 -0.53
CA SER A 51 14.10 -10.23 -0.99
C SER A 51 15.31 -9.30 -0.79
N ASP A 52 15.19 -8.05 -1.26
CA ASP A 52 16.14 -6.95 -1.02
C ASP A 52 17.61 -7.30 -1.36
N PRO A 53 17.91 -7.69 -2.62
CA PRO A 53 19.29 -7.89 -3.06
C PRO A 53 20.10 -6.59 -3.04
N GLN A 54 21.34 -6.70 -2.59
CA GLN A 54 22.30 -5.60 -2.41
C GLN A 54 23.67 -6.05 -2.91
N ILE A 55 24.24 -5.30 -3.86
CA ILE A 55 25.51 -5.66 -4.49
C ILE A 55 26.65 -5.04 -3.69
N SER A 56 27.65 -5.86 -3.34
CA SER A 56 28.92 -5.35 -2.78
C SER A 56 29.59 -4.36 -3.74
N PRO A 57 30.31 -3.32 -3.26
CA PRO A 57 30.96 -2.33 -4.14
C PRO A 57 31.96 -2.94 -5.15
N SER A 58 32.50 -4.12 -4.87
CA SER A 58 33.39 -4.83 -5.80
C SER A 58 32.64 -5.62 -6.89
N GLY A 59 31.34 -5.89 -6.70
CA GLY A 59 30.52 -6.74 -7.56
C GLY A 59 30.65 -8.24 -7.30
N LYS A 60 31.41 -8.68 -6.29
CA LYS A 60 31.65 -10.12 -6.03
C LYS A 60 30.54 -10.83 -5.27
N TRP A 61 29.83 -10.11 -4.40
CA TRP A 61 28.82 -10.64 -3.51
C TRP A 61 27.49 -9.91 -3.69
N VAL A 62 26.41 -10.66 -3.53
CA VAL A 62 25.06 -10.15 -3.32
C VAL A 62 24.62 -10.51 -1.91
N MET A 63 24.31 -9.51 -1.09
CA MET A 63 23.63 -9.67 0.20
C MET A 63 22.12 -9.55 -0.01
N PHE A 64 21.33 -10.30 0.75
CA PHE A 64 19.87 -10.29 0.62
C PHE A 64 19.23 -10.71 1.95
N SER A 65 17.92 -10.48 2.07
CA SER A 65 17.14 -10.88 3.25
C SER A 65 16.48 -12.23 3.01
N VAL A 66 16.43 -13.05 4.06
CA VAL A 66 15.71 -14.33 4.09
C VAL A 66 14.80 -14.35 5.30
N VAL A 67 13.49 -14.56 5.06
CA VAL A 67 12.51 -14.73 6.14
C VAL A 67 12.21 -16.21 6.32
N ASP A 68 12.48 -16.72 7.51
CA ASP A 68 12.03 -18.02 8.00
C ASP A 68 10.69 -17.88 8.76
N VAL A 69 9.85 -18.91 8.71
CA VAL A 69 8.58 -18.96 9.44
C VAL A 69 8.62 -20.08 10.47
N ASP A 70 8.37 -19.71 11.73
CA ASP A 70 8.06 -20.68 12.78
C ASP A 70 6.56 -20.70 13.03
N LEU A 71 5.90 -21.72 12.47
CA LEU A 71 4.45 -21.90 12.59
C LEU A 71 4.03 -22.19 14.05
N ALA A 72 4.86 -22.90 14.82
CA ALA A 72 4.54 -23.25 16.20
C ALA A 72 4.68 -22.05 17.14
N ALA A 73 5.74 -21.24 16.95
CA ALA A 73 5.94 -20.00 17.67
C ALA A 73 5.03 -18.85 17.17
N ASN A 74 4.38 -19.03 16.01
CA ASN A 74 3.57 -18.01 15.34
C ASN A 74 4.37 -16.75 14.98
N THR A 75 5.64 -16.93 14.57
CA THR A 75 6.59 -15.85 14.30
C THR A 75 7.19 -15.98 12.91
N LYS A 76 7.69 -14.84 12.40
CA LYS A 76 8.54 -14.76 11.23
C LYS A 76 9.82 -14.06 11.66
N THR A 77 10.97 -14.56 11.21
CA THR A 77 12.27 -14.01 11.56
C THR A 77 13.06 -13.78 10.28
N SER A 78 13.57 -12.55 10.12
CA SER A 78 14.39 -12.17 8.97
C SER A 78 15.87 -12.30 9.31
N HIS A 79 16.68 -12.72 8.35
CA HIS A 79 18.12 -12.81 8.46
C HIS A 79 18.83 -12.29 7.21
N LEU A 80 20.06 -11.79 7.35
CA LEU A 80 20.89 -11.42 6.21
C LEU A 80 21.71 -12.62 5.72
N TRP A 81 21.68 -12.83 4.42
CA TRP A 81 22.39 -13.87 3.68
C TRP A 81 23.26 -13.25 2.61
N VAL A 82 24.27 -14.00 2.15
CA VAL A 82 25.11 -13.63 1.01
C VAL A 82 25.26 -14.78 0.05
N VAL A 83 25.42 -14.44 -1.24
CA VAL A 83 25.74 -15.37 -2.33
C VAL A 83 26.79 -14.73 -3.23
N PRO A 84 27.76 -15.50 -3.77
CA PRO A 84 28.68 -14.95 -4.76
C PRO A 84 27.96 -14.63 -6.07
N MET A 85 28.39 -13.57 -6.77
CA MET A 85 27.82 -13.14 -8.05
C MET A 85 27.88 -14.24 -9.13
N GLY A 86 28.89 -15.11 -9.10
CA GLY A 86 28.99 -16.26 -10.00
C GLY A 86 28.04 -17.42 -9.68
N GLY A 87 27.25 -17.32 -8.61
CA GLY A 87 26.38 -18.38 -8.10
C GLY A 87 27.13 -19.54 -7.43
N GLY A 88 26.40 -20.44 -6.79
CA GLY A 88 26.91 -21.62 -6.08
C GLY A 88 27.07 -22.88 -6.93
N ARG A 89 27.37 -22.76 -8.23
CA ARG A 89 27.32 -23.91 -9.15
C ARG A 89 28.46 -24.91 -8.91
N GLU A 90 28.10 -26.14 -8.52
CA GLU A 90 28.92 -27.32 -8.78
C GLU A 90 29.15 -27.41 -10.29
N GLN A 91 30.38 -27.17 -10.75
CA GLN A 91 30.79 -27.69 -12.05
C GLN A 91 30.90 -29.21 -11.94
N GLY A 92 29.78 -29.89 -12.12
CA GLY A 92 29.78 -31.27 -12.60
C GLY A 92 30.39 -31.29 -13.98
N THR A 93 31.72 -31.40 -14.05
CA THR A 93 32.41 -31.69 -15.31
C THR A 93 32.06 -33.13 -15.70
N GLY A 94 30.92 -33.30 -16.37
CA GLY A 94 30.68 -34.43 -17.25
C GLY A 94 31.65 -34.34 -18.41
N ASN A 95 32.93 -34.65 -18.17
CA ASN A 95 33.92 -34.74 -19.21
C ASN A 95 33.52 -35.94 -20.09
N ARG A 96 33.01 -35.65 -21.29
CA ARG A 96 33.04 -36.60 -22.40
C ARG A 96 34.50 -36.78 -22.79
N ASP A 97 35.20 -37.68 -22.10
CA ASP A 97 36.49 -38.16 -22.56
C ASP A 97 36.30 -38.97 -23.85
N GLN A 98 36.67 -38.36 -24.98
CA GLN A 98 37.17 -39.10 -26.11
C GLN A 98 38.50 -39.72 -25.71
N GLY A 99 38.57 -41.05 -25.83
CA GLY A 99 39.70 -41.82 -25.34
C GLY A 99 41.01 -41.54 -26.06
N VAL A 100 42.09 -41.57 -25.29
CA VAL A 100 43.40 -42.05 -25.72
C VAL A 100 44.01 -42.80 -24.54
N GLY A 101 44.52 -44.00 -24.81
CA GLY A 101 44.87 -45.00 -23.80
C GLY A 101 46.25 -44.86 -23.13
N GLY A 102 46.49 -45.83 -22.24
CA GLY A 102 47.70 -46.02 -21.44
C GLY A 102 47.34 -45.87 -19.95
N GLY A 103 47.20 -46.92 -19.15
CA GLY A 103 48.05 -48.09 -18.99
C GLY A 103 48.84 -47.92 -17.69
N GLY A 104 48.45 -48.63 -16.61
CA GLY A 104 49.22 -48.58 -15.37
C GLY A 104 48.46 -49.07 -14.13
N GLN A 105 48.84 -50.26 -13.67
CA GLN A 105 48.35 -51.03 -12.52
C GLN A 105 48.71 -50.45 -11.13
N GLY A 106 48.00 -50.93 -10.10
CA GLY A 106 48.49 -51.08 -8.70
C GLY A 106 47.58 -50.40 -7.66
N VAL A 107 46.60 -51.03 -7.00
CA VAL A 107 46.55 -52.17 -6.05
C VAL A 107 47.11 -51.89 -4.63
N GLY A 108 46.19 -51.90 -3.65
CA GLY A 108 46.37 -52.35 -2.25
C GLY A 108 46.87 -51.28 -1.24
N GLY A 109 46.43 -51.18 0.02
CA GLY A 109 45.50 -51.93 0.90
C GLY A 109 45.45 -51.14 2.23
N ALA A 110 44.26 -50.89 2.81
CA ALA A 110 43.67 -51.60 3.95
C ALA A 110 44.56 -51.73 5.22
N ALA A 111 44.16 -51.10 6.35
CA ALA A 111 43.69 -51.78 7.58
C ALA A 111 43.61 -50.86 8.83
N SER A 112 42.44 -50.91 9.51
CA SER A 112 42.15 -50.92 10.99
C SER A 112 42.83 -49.92 11.94
N GLY A 113 42.20 -49.25 12.91
CA GLY A 113 41.01 -49.49 13.75
C GLY A 113 41.06 -48.52 14.97
N PRO A 114 40.12 -48.55 15.93
CA PRO A 114 39.29 -47.38 16.30
C PRO A 114 39.59 -46.74 17.67
N SER A 115 39.25 -45.46 17.86
CA SER A 115 38.77 -44.93 19.15
C SER A 115 38.18 -43.50 19.05
N SER A 116 36.90 -43.42 19.41
CA SER A 116 36.10 -42.31 19.95
C SER A 116 36.78 -40.99 20.32
N SER A 117 36.32 -39.89 19.73
CA SER A 117 35.64 -38.77 20.41
C SER A 117 35.38 -37.66 19.38
N GLU A 118 34.14 -37.20 19.33
CA GLU A 118 33.64 -36.13 18.47
C GLU A 118 34.39 -34.82 18.72
N ASP A 119 35.30 -34.45 17.81
CA ASP A 119 35.58 -33.05 17.49
C ASP A 119 36.44 -32.91 16.21
N VAL A 120 36.17 -31.82 15.47
CA VAL A 120 36.94 -31.18 14.38
C VAL A 120 36.81 -31.72 12.94
N GLY A 121 36.56 -30.78 12.01
CA GLY A 121 36.72 -30.97 10.56
C GLY A 121 37.06 -29.68 9.81
N ALA A 122 38.11 -28.96 10.20
CA ALA A 122 38.77 -27.98 9.36
C ALA A 122 40.01 -28.58 8.67
N SER A 123 40.08 -28.35 7.35
CA SER A 123 41.21 -28.51 6.42
C SER A 123 41.53 -29.91 5.87
N SER A 124 41.33 -30.06 4.57
CA SER A 124 42.38 -30.53 3.66
C SER A 124 42.27 -29.77 2.34
N GLY A 125 43.40 -29.27 1.85
CA GLY A 125 43.47 -28.36 0.71
C GLY A 125 43.22 -29.04 -0.64
N GLY A 126 42.53 -28.33 -1.52
CA GLY A 126 42.37 -28.69 -2.93
C GLY A 126 41.33 -27.82 -3.62
N ARG A 127 41.79 -26.84 -4.42
CA ARG A 127 41.10 -26.02 -5.45
C ARG A 127 39.75 -25.37 -5.05
N GLY A 128 39.74 -24.03 -5.07
CA GLY A 128 38.68 -23.16 -4.57
C GLY A 128 37.25 -23.52 -5.01
N VAL A 129 36.46 -23.94 -4.02
CA VAL A 129 35.01 -24.02 -4.08
C VAL A 129 34.47 -22.59 -3.94
N VAL A 130 33.81 -22.06 -4.97
CA VAL A 130 32.98 -20.86 -4.85
C VAL A 130 31.73 -21.27 -4.07
N GLY A 131 31.57 -20.74 -2.85
CA GLY A 131 30.60 -21.24 -1.87
C GLY A 131 29.14 -20.94 -2.23
N ARG A 132 28.22 -21.83 -1.83
CA ARG A 132 26.76 -21.62 -1.89
C ARG A 132 26.32 -20.47 -0.98
N GLU A 133 25.10 -19.99 -1.21
CA GLU A 133 24.44 -18.98 -0.38
C GLU A 133 24.47 -19.35 1.11
N ARG A 134 24.70 -18.35 1.98
CA ARG A 134 24.82 -18.55 3.43
C ARG A 134 24.40 -17.36 4.26
N GLN A 135 23.86 -17.65 5.42
CA GLN A 135 23.57 -16.66 6.47
C GLN A 135 24.87 -15.99 6.95
N ILE A 136 24.82 -14.69 7.22
CA ILE A 136 25.96 -13.91 7.73
C ILE A 136 25.71 -13.27 9.09
N THR A 137 24.45 -13.10 9.49
CA THR A 137 24.03 -12.54 10.77
C THR A 137 23.09 -13.50 11.50
N PHE A 138 23.08 -13.49 12.84
CA PHE A 138 22.36 -14.48 13.65
C PHE A 138 21.64 -13.81 14.83
N TRP A 139 20.85 -12.77 14.57
CA TRP A 139 20.09 -12.08 15.62
C TRP A 139 18.84 -12.89 15.98
N LYS A 140 18.55 -13.06 17.28
CA LYS A 140 17.46 -13.92 17.73
C LYS A 140 16.09 -13.37 17.32
N GLU A 141 15.91 -12.06 17.49
CA GLU A 141 14.71 -11.32 17.11
C GLU A 141 14.61 -11.06 15.59
N GLY A 142 15.68 -11.38 14.85
CA GLY A 142 15.85 -11.10 13.44
C GLY A 142 16.50 -9.75 13.14
N GLU A 143 16.88 -9.59 11.88
CA GLU A 143 17.54 -8.41 11.33
C GLU A 143 17.14 -8.19 9.87
N SER A 144 17.22 -6.94 9.41
CA SER A 144 16.78 -6.53 8.07
C SER A 144 17.62 -5.38 7.50
N GLU A 145 17.33 -5.03 6.25
CA GLU A 145 17.85 -3.82 5.57
C GLU A 145 19.38 -3.72 5.56
N GLY A 146 20.05 -4.83 5.23
CA GLY A 146 21.50 -4.86 5.08
C GLY A 146 21.97 -3.90 3.98
N ARG A 147 22.93 -3.01 4.24
CA ARG A 147 23.51 -2.08 3.25
C ARG A 147 25.03 -2.06 3.34
N PHE A 148 25.70 -2.36 2.23
CA PHE A 148 27.15 -2.15 2.15
C PHE A 148 27.48 -0.66 2.21
N SER A 149 28.55 -0.31 2.94
CA SER A 149 29.14 1.02 2.83
C SER A 149 29.73 1.20 1.41
N PRO A 150 29.63 2.40 0.81
CA PRO A 150 30.18 2.65 -0.54
C PRO A 150 31.68 2.35 -0.69
N ASP A 151 32.46 2.48 0.39
CA ASP A 151 33.88 2.13 0.42
C ASP A 151 34.16 0.62 0.54
N GLY A 152 33.13 -0.21 0.72
CA GLY A 152 33.21 -1.67 0.79
C GLY A 152 33.83 -2.21 2.07
N ARG A 153 33.85 -1.43 3.15
CA ARG A 153 34.48 -1.83 4.43
C ARG A 153 33.49 -2.28 5.49
N GLN A 154 32.23 -1.90 5.41
CA GLN A 154 31.24 -2.14 6.45
C GLN A 154 29.88 -2.53 5.87
N VAL A 155 29.08 -3.18 6.70
CA VAL A 155 27.65 -3.41 6.46
C VAL A 155 26.87 -2.73 7.57
N ALA A 156 25.89 -1.92 7.18
CA ALA A 156 24.83 -1.44 8.08
C ALA A 156 23.63 -2.38 8.02
N PHE A 157 22.91 -2.53 9.11
CA PHE A 157 21.64 -3.28 9.15
C PHE A 157 20.80 -2.85 10.35
N VAL A 158 19.52 -3.20 10.33
CA VAL A 158 18.55 -2.89 11.37
C VAL A 158 18.31 -4.14 12.21
N ALA A 159 18.38 -3.99 13.54
CA ALA A 159 18.12 -5.07 14.49
C ALA A 159 17.62 -4.53 15.83
N THR A 160 17.05 -5.40 16.65
CA THR A 160 16.62 -5.03 18.01
C THR A 160 17.83 -4.80 18.94
N GLY A 161 17.90 -3.62 19.55
CA GLY A 161 18.91 -3.28 20.54
C GLY A 161 18.73 -4.04 21.85
N GLY A 162 19.71 -4.85 22.26
CA GLY A 162 19.59 -5.74 23.42
C GLY A 162 19.33 -5.05 24.78
N ALA A 163 19.68 -3.77 24.93
CA ALA A 163 19.42 -3.00 26.15
C ALA A 163 18.07 -2.26 26.14
N SER A 164 17.55 -1.89 24.97
CA SER A 164 16.33 -1.07 24.82
C SER A 164 15.11 -1.87 24.36
N GLY A 165 15.31 -3.01 23.70
CA GLY A 165 14.23 -3.74 23.00
C GLY A 165 13.67 -2.98 21.79
N GLN A 166 14.37 -1.94 21.33
CA GLN A 166 13.93 -1.04 20.25
C GLN A 166 14.72 -1.30 18.97
N SER A 167 14.12 -1.00 17.81
CA SER A 167 14.82 -1.07 16.52
C SER A 167 15.96 -0.05 16.44
N GLN A 168 17.16 -0.47 16.05
CA GLN A 168 18.35 0.36 15.94
C GLN A 168 19.21 -0.08 14.75
N ILE A 169 20.07 0.83 14.28
CA ILE A 169 21.06 0.55 13.24
C ILE A 169 22.35 0.03 13.88
N PHE A 170 22.88 -1.03 13.30
CA PHE A 170 24.15 -1.67 13.65
C PHE A 170 25.13 -1.58 12.48
N LEU A 171 26.43 -1.58 12.80
CA LEU A 171 27.52 -1.66 11.83
C LEU A 171 28.38 -2.88 12.12
N ALA A 172 28.79 -3.60 11.09
CA ALA A 172 29.78 -4.66 11.17
C ALA A 172 30.84 -4.47 10.07
N ASP A 173 32.10 -4.80 10.37
CA ASP A 173 33.15 -4.81 9.35
C ASP A 173 32.85 -5.86 8.28
N TRP A 174 33.20 -5.58 7.03
CA TRP A 174 32.97 -6.46 5.90
C TRP A 174 34.30 -6.98 5.36
N ASP A 175 34.44 -8.31 5.35
CA ASP A 175 35.52 -9.02 4.68
C ASP A 175 35.06 -9.40 3.27
N GLU A 176 35.38 -8.54 2.31
CA GLU A 176 35.10 -8.72 0.88
C GLU A 176 35.73 -10.00 0.30
N ALA A 177 36.87 -10.46 0.83
CA ALA A 177 37.54 -11.66 0.33
C ALA A 177 36.81 -12.94 0.77
N ALA A 178 36.31 -12.97 2.01
CA ALA A 178 35.60 -14.12 2.56
C ALA A 178 34.07 -14.04 2.41
N GLY A 179 33.52 -12.86 2.08
CA GLY A 179 32.09 -12.57 2.09
C GLY A 179 31.49 -12.57 3.49
N LYS A 180 32.25 -12.17 4.53
CA LYS A 180 31.84 -12.32 5.94
C LYS A 180 31.67 -10.96 6.61
N VAL A 181 30.75 -10.89 7.56
CA VAL A 181 30.66 -9.77 8.51
C VAL A 181 31.44 -10.08 9.78
N GLY A 182 32.11 -9.07 10.33
CA GLY A 182 32.74 -9.10 11.65
C GLY A 182 31.72 -8.96 12.78
N THR A 183 32.20 -8.69 13.98
CA THR A 183 31.34 -8.47 15.15
C THR A 183 30.55 -7.17 15.01
N PRO A 184 29.21 -7.19 15.06
CA PRO A 184 28.42 -5.97 14.98
C PRO A 184 28.58 -5.07 16.20
N ARG A 185 28.57 -3.75 15.96
CA ARG A 185 28.44 -2.71 16.99
C ARG A 185 27.15 -1.91 16.74
N GLN A 186 26.45 -1.57 17.82
CA GLN A 186 25.31 -0.68 17.75
C GLN A 186 25.78 0.74 17.38
N LEU A 187 25.21 1.32 16.31
CA LEU A 187 25.50 2.68 15.88
C LEU A 187 24.57 3.69 16.53
N THR A 188 23.26 3.48 16.39
CA THR A 188 22.26 4.44 16.89
C THR A 188 21.82 4.09 18.31
N ARG A 189 21.47 5.13 19.08
CA ARG A 189 20.90 5.03 20.43
C ARG A 189 19.72 6.00 20.55
N VAL A 190 18.82 5.94 19.58
CA VAL A 190 17.68 6.87 19.47
C VAL A 190 16.51 6.31 20.27
N SER A 191 15.93 7.10 21.17
CA SER A 191 14.83 6.66 22.04
C SER A 191 13.53 6.33 21.30
N THR A 192 13.42 6.83 20.07
CA THR A 192 12.26 6.72 19.17
C THR A 192 12.51 5.75 18.01
N GLU A 193 13.48 4.86 18.19
CA GLU A 193 13.88 3.83 17.22
C GLU A 193 14.57 4.41 15.97
N ALA A 194 15.27 3.57 15.22
CA ALA A 194 15.95 3.95 13.97
C ALA A 194 15.82 2.84 12.93
N ASP A 195 15.43 3.21 11.71
CA ASP A 195 15.17 2.30 10.59
C ASP A 195 15.59 2.92 9.25
N GLY A 196 15.58 2.18 8.15
CA GLY A 196 15.84 2.74 6.82
C GLY A 196 17.26 3.28 6.58
N PRO A 197 18.36 2.59 6.96
CA PRO A 197 19.69 3.14 6.78
C PRO A 197 20.03 3.36 5.29
N VAL A 198 20.47 4.59 4.94
CA VAL A 198 21.03 4.93 3.62
C VAL A 198 22.37 5.63 3.79
N TRP A 199 23.44 4.98 3.34
CA TRP A 199 24.81 5.51 3.40
C TRP A 199 24.99 6.77 2.56
N SER A 200 25.72 7.73 3.09
CA SER A 200 26.29 8.80 2.27
C SER A 200 27.36 8.22 1.33
N PRO A 201 27.48 8.73 0.08
CA PRO A 201 28.48 8.26 -0.88
C PRO A 201 29.94 8.28 -0.38
N ASP A 202 30.28 9.18 0.53
CA ASP A 202 31.59 9.26 1.19
C ASP A 202 31.80 8.26 2.35
N SER A 203 30.82 7.41 2.64
CA SER A 203 30.79 6.44 3.76
C SER A 203 30.93 7.06 5.16
N GLN A 204 30.74 8.37 5.33
CA GLN A 204 30.91 9.05 6.63
C GLN A 204 29.62 9.18 7.43
N ARG A 205 28.45 9.12 6.79
CA ARG A 205 27.15 9.37 7.41
C ARG A 205 26.10 8.38 6.93
N ILE A 206 25.04 8.25 7.71
CA ILE A 206 23.88 7.43 7.37
C ILE A 206 22.63 8.29 7.58
N LEU A 207 21.76 8.35 6.56
CA LEU A 207 20.37 8.78 6.74
C LEU A 207 19.55 7.63 7.29
N PHE A 208 18.58 7.95 8.11
CA PHE A 208 17.65 6.98 8.67
C PHE A 208 16.35 7.66 9.06
N VAL A 209 15.32 6.87 9.33
CA VAL A 209 14.01 7.35 9.75
C VAL A 209 13.80 7.07 11.24
N SER A 210 13.16 8.01 11.92
CA SER A 210 12.68 7.84 13.31
C SER A 210 11.32 8.50 13.49
N ARG A 211 10.45 7.93 14.33
CA ARG A 211 9.13 8.51 14.63
C ARG A 211 9.24 9.38 15.88
N VAL A 212 9.35 10.69 15.70
CA VAL A 212 9.55 11.67 16.77
C VAL A 212 8.27 12.44 17.08
N TYR A 213 8.21 13.09 18.24
CA TYR A 213 7.18 14.08 18.55
C TYR A 213 7.53 15.41 17.85
N PRO A 214 6.70 15.94 16.93
CA PRO A 214 7.03 17.17 16.20
C PRO A 214 7.30 18.37 17.11
N GLU A 215 6.63 18.44 18.26
CA GLU A 215 6.87 19.47 19.29
C GLU A 215 8.22 19.32 20.00
N CYS A 216 8.83 18.14 20.00
CA CYS A 216 10.18 17.94 20.52
C CYS A 216 11.25 18.36 19.51
N SER A 217 10.96 18.34 18.21
CA SER A 217 11.93 18.71 17.15
C SER A 217 12.29 20.21 17.12
N VAL A 218 11.62 21.05 17.90
CA VAL A 218 11.92 22.50 18.00
C VAL A 218 13.14 22.81 18.87
N GLU A 219 13.59 21.85 19.68
CA GLU A 219 14.73 21.97 20.58
C GLU A 219 16.05 22.17 19.82
N ASP A 220 16.99 22.90 20.43
CA ASP A 220 18.19 23.39 19.74
C ASP A 220 19.24 22.31 19.44
N THR A 221 19.19 21.15 20.11
CA THR A 221 20.13 20.05 19.90
C THR A 221 19.41 18.71 19.93
N TRP A 222 19.94 17.73 19.18
CA TRP A 222 19.38 16.37 19.18
C TRP A 222 19.29 15.76 20.58
N LEU A 223 20.28 15.99 21.46
CA LEU A 223 20.24 15.49 22.84
C LEU A 223 18.99 15.96 23.60
N HIS A 224 18.56 17.21 23.39
CA HIS A 224 17.33 17.74 24.00
C HIS A 224 16.08 17.21 23.29
N GLN A 225 16.12 17.07 21.96
CA GLN A 225 15.02 16.48 21.20
C GLN A 225 14.74 15.03 21.66
N ASP A 226 15.78 14.19 21.70
CA ASP A 226 15.67 12.78 22.10
C ASP A 226 15.27 12.63 23.58
N GLU A 227 15.76 13.50 24.46
CA GLU A 227 15.31 13.55 25.86
C GLU A 227 13.82 13.90 25.99
N CYS A 228 13.35 14.87 25.20
CA CYS A 228 11.93 15.23 25.14
C CYS A 228 11.07 14.06 24.62
N ASN A 229 11.51 13.41 23.54
CA ASN A 229 10.87 12.23 22.98
C ASN A 229 10.76 11.11 24.01
N ARG A 230 11.88 10.74 24.65
CA ARG A 230 11.95 9.71 25.68
C ARG A 230 10.99 10.00 26.84
N LYS A 231 10.99 11.23 27.36
CA LYS A 231 10.08 11.64 28.45
C LYS A 231 8.61 11.46 28.07
N LYS A 232 8.24 11.77 26.83
CA LYS A 232 6.87 11.60 26.35
C LYS A 232 6.48 10.14 26.17
N ASP A 233 7.34 9.32 25.57
CA ASP A 233 7.10 7.87 25.45
C ASP A 233 7.00 7.23 26.85
N GLU A 234 7.87 7.59 27.80
CA GLU A 234 7.79 7.11 29.18
C GLU A 234 6.50 7.56 29.90
N ALA A 235 6.08 8.81 29.70
CA ALA A 235 4.84 9.32 30.28
C ALA A 235 3.62 8.61 29.70
N ALA A 236 3.59 8.37 28.39
CA ALA A 236 2.53 7.62 27.71
C ALA A 236 2.48 6.16 28.19
N ALA A 237 3.64 5.51 28.33
CA ALA A 237 3.74 4.14 28.84
C ALA A 237 3.22 4.01 30.28
N LYS A 238 3.59 4.96 31.17
CA LYS A 238 3.17 5.00 32.58
C LYS A 238 1.71 5.43 32.77
N SER A 239 1.10 6.09 31.79
CA SER A 239 -0.28 6.58 31.89
C SER A 239 -1.27 5.41 32.03
N PRO A 240 -2.14 5.40 33.05
CA PRO A 240 -3.25 4.44 33.13
C PRO A 240 -4.35 4.75 32.11
N VAL A 241 -4.38 5.95 31.54
CA VAL A 241 -5.34 6.37 30.51
C VAL A 241 -4.84 5.91 29.15
N LYS A 242 -5.61 5.02 28.51
CA LYS A 242 -5.34 4.51 27.15
C LYS A 242 -6.26 5.12 26.09
N ALA A 243 -7.12 6.07 26.49
CA ALA A 243 -7.95 6.83 25.57
C ALA A 243 -7.06 7.69 24.65
N MET A 244 -7.51 7.87 23.41
CA MET A 244 -6.84 8.69 22.40
C MET A 244 -7.75 9.86 22.03
N VAL A 245 -7.15 11.02 21.73
CA VAL A 245 -7.84 12.22 21.27
C VAL A 245 -7.32 12.52 19.87
N PHE A 246 -8.24 12.73 18.93
CA PHE A 246 -7.93 13.04 17.54
C PHE A 246 -8.62 14.34 17.15
N ASP A 247 -7.87 15.27 16.58
CA ASP A 247 -8.34 16.58 16.10
C ASP A 247 -8.14 16.76 14.58
N GLN A 248 -7.56 15.75 13.91
CA GLN A 248 -7.32 15.71 12.48
C GLN A 248 -7.55 14.31 11.88
N LEU A 249 -7.76 14.28 10.57
CA LEU A 249 -7.92 13.04 9.78
C LEU A 249 -6.56 12.34 9.58
N LEU A 250 -6.60 11.11 9.07
CA LEU A 250 -5.48 10.16 9.05
C LEU A 250 -4.99 9.84 10.48
N PHE A 251 -5.94 9.73 11.42
CA PHE A 251 -5.66 9.39 12.82
C PHE A 251 -5.30 7.90 13.01
N ARG A 252 -5.60 7.07 12.01
CA ARG A 252 -5.21 5.66 11.89
C ARG A 252 -4.84 5.38 10.44
N HIS A 253 -3.93 4.44 10.22
CA HIS A 253 -3.47 4.06 8.89
C HIS A 253 -3.07 2.57 8.88
N TRP A 254 -3.61 1.82 7.91
CA TRP A 254 -3.48 0.37 7.75
C TRP A 254 -3.93 -0.45 8.96
N ASP A 255 -3.08 -0.56 9.99
CA ASP A 255 -3.28 -1.43 11.16
C ASP A 255 -2.95 -0.78 12.50
N ARG A 256 -2.62 0.52 12.48
CA ARG A 256 -2.20 1.27 13.66
C ARG A 256 -2.80 2.67 13.72
N PHE A 257 -2.96 3.17 14.93
CA PHE A 257 -3.18 4.59 15.16
C PHE A 257 -1.88 5.35 14.88
N VAL A 258 -1.95 6.45 14.13
CA VAL A 258 -0.78 7.27 13.79
C VAL A 258 -0.18 7.89 15.05
N GLY A 259 -1.06 8.29 15.99
CA GLY A 259 -0.69 8.82 17.28
C GLY A 259 -0.01 10.20 17.19
N PRO A 260 0.67 10.63 18.26
CA PRO A 260 1.29 11.96 18.33
C PRO A 260 2.68 12.06 17.65
N LYS A 261 3.22 10.94 17.14
CA LYS A 261 4.55 10.91 16.53
C LYS A 261 4.44 11.00 15.01
N ARG A 262 5.45 11.59 14.36
CA ARG A 262 5.61 11.66 12.89
C ARG A 262 6.96 11.11 12.49
N SER A 263 6.99 10.44 11.33
CA SER A 263 8.24 10.02 10.70
C SER A 263 9.08 11.25 10.33
N HIS A 264 10.36 11.26 10.69
CA HIS A 264 11.33 12.28 10.29
C HIS A 264 12.57 11.61 9.70
N VAL A 265 13.24 12.29 8.75
CA VAL A 265 14.55 11.87 8.22
C VAL A 265 15.66 12.49 9.08
N LEU A 266 16.49 11.64 9.66
CA LEU A 266 17.62 12.00 10.51
C LEU A 266 18.93 11.61 9.81
N VAL A 267 20.03 12.21 10.24
CA VAL A 267 21.39 11.81 9.85
C VAL A 267 22.24 11.51 11.07
N VAL A 268 23.12 10.52 10.98
CA VAL A 268 24.11 10.16 12.01
C VAL A 268 25.51 10.00 11.42
N SER A 269 26.53 10.33 12.21
CA SER A 269 27.94 9.99 11.93
C SER A 269 28.15 8.48 11.97
N ALA A 270 28.67 7.88 10.89
CA ALA A 270 28.93 6.45 10.84
C ALA A 270 30.12 6.03 11.72
N THR A 271 31.04 6.94 12.02
CA THR A 271 32.28 6.61 12.76
C THR A 271 32.00 6.35 14.24
N ASP A 272 31.24 7.23 14.89
CA ASP A 272 31.06 7.23 16.35
C ASP A 272 29.60 7.23 16.81
N GLY A 273 28.63 7.45 15.91
CA GLY A 273 27.21 7.50 16.25
C GLY A 273 26.78 8.74 17.04
N ASN A 274 27.68 9.69 17.32
CA ASN A 274 27.42 10.78 18.28
C ASN A 274 26.76 12.01 17.64
N ALA A 275 26.95 12.23 16.34
CA ALA A 275 26.44 13.40 15.64
C ALA A 275 25.10 13.11 14.95
N VAL A 276 24.04 12.92 15.74
CA VAL A 276 22.68 12.80 15.22
C VAL A 276 22.05 14.18 15.00
N ARG A 277 21.33 14.35 13.89
CA ARG A 277 20.56 15.56 13.59
C ARG A 277 19.26 15.22 12.87
N ASP A 278 18.16 15.80 13.33
CA ASP A 278 16.89 15.84 12.60
C ASP A 278 16.97 16.82 11.43
N LEU A 279 16.71 16.33 10.21
CA LEU A 279 16.79 17.11 8.98
C LEU A 279 15.43 17.65 8.54
N THR A 280 14.35 17.18 9.13
CA THR A 280 12.97 17.46 8.72
C THR A 280 12.16 17.91 9.92
N THR A 281 12.68 18.91 10.64
CA THR A 281 12.05 19.41 11.87
C THR A 281 10.68 20.02 11.62
N SER A 282 9.86 20.19 12.66
CA SER A 282 8.56 20.86 12.57
C SER A 282 8.64 22.32 12.10
N ARG A 283 9.84 22.93 12.07
CA ARG A 283 10.05 24.25 11.44
C ARG A 283 9.94 24.20 9.93
N ASP A 284 10.28 23.06 9.32
CA ASP A 284 10.34 22.87 7.87
C ASP A 284 9.11 22.10 7.35
N VAL A 285 8.60 21.12 8.12
CA VAL A 285 7.51 20.23 7.67
C VAL A 285 6.28 20.21 8.60
N ALA A 286 6.26 21.07 9.62
CA ALA A 286 5.17 21.15 10.61
C ALA A 286 4.85 19.80 11.29
N ASP A 287 3.71 19.19 10.98
CA ASP A 287 3.22 17.92 11.54
C ASP A 287 3.11 16.83 10.45
N ALA A 288 3.79 17.00 9.31
CA ALA A 288 3.80 16.03 8.22
C ALA A 288 4.74 14.84 8.51
N GLU A 289 4.48 13.68 7.88
CA GLU A 289 5.40 12.55 7.89
C GLU A 289 6.44 12.66 6.76
N VAL A 290 7.70 12.39 7.09
CA VAL A 290 8.84 12.39 6.15
C VAL A 290 9.69 11.11 6.33
N PRO A 291 9.83 10.27 5.30
CA PRO A 291 8.98 10.26 4.11
C PRO A 291 7.52 9.95 4.48
N THR A 292 6.60 10.29 3.58
CA THR A 292 5.24 9.74 3.62
C THR A 292 5.29 8.22 3.53
N PHE A 293 4.42 7.53 4.27
CA PHE A 293 4.32 6.09 4.17
C PHE A 293 3.84 5.69 2.76
N SER A 294 4.51 4.73 2.15
CA SER A 294 4.09 4.11 0.89
C SER A 294 4.31 2.61 0.98
N LEU A 295 3.22 1.83 0.92
CA LEU A 295 3.31 0.38 1.02
C LEU A 295 3.97 -0.20 -0.23
N GLY A 296 5.10 -0.90 -0.06
CA GLY A 296 5.84 -1.50 -1.17
C GLY A 296 6.40 -0.46 -2.16
N GLY A 297 6.31 0.83 -1.82
CA GLY A 297 6.87 1.92 -2.61
C GLY A 297 8.37 2.08 -2.39
N PRO A 298 9.03 2.89 -3.25
CA PRO A 298 10.46 3.19 -3.13
C PRO A 298 10.75 3.97 -1.84
N ILE A 299 12.00 3.91 -1.40
CA ILE A 299 12.48 4.75 -0.31
C ILE A 299 12.30 6.22 -0.69
N GLY A 300 11.63 6.98 0.18
CA GLY A 300 11.28 8.39 -0.07
C GLY A 300 12.41 9.38 0.22
N TYR A 301 13.68 8.98 0.25
CA TYR A 301 14.83 9.86 0.45
C TYR A 301 16.13 9.29 -0.13
N ALA A 302 17.03 10.18 -0.56
CA ALA A 302 18.28 9.81 -1.22
C ALA A 302 19.39 10.84 -0.98
N TRP A 303 20.65 10.39 -1.08
CA TRP A 303 21.84 11.24 -1.08
C TRP A 303 22.21 11.72 -2.48
N ALA A 304 22.64 12.97 -2.58
CA ALA A 304 23.42 13.43 -3.73
C ALA A 304 24.82 12.78 -3.73
N PRO A 305 25.42 12.53 -4.91
CA PRO A 305 26.73 11.88 -5.03
C PRO A 305 27.89 12.63 -4.35
N ASP A 306 27.73 13.95 -4.13
CA ASP A 306 28.71 14.78 -3.43
C ASP A 306 28.61 14.69 -1.89
N SER A 307 27.64 13.94 -1.36
CA SER A 307 27.31 13.82 0.07
C SER A 307 26.93 15.15 0.74
N LYS A 308 26.60 16.20 -0.01
CA LYS A 308 26.30 17.54 0.54
C LYS A 308 24.84 17.92 0.43
N GLU A 309 24.03 17.14 -0.28
CA GLU A 309 22.59 17.36 -0.44
C GLU A 309 21.84 16.05 -0.26
N ILE A 310 20.58 16.16 0.16
CA ILE A 310 19.63 15.06 0.16
C ILE A 310 18.38 15.46 -0.60
N ALA A 311 17.64 14.48 -1.10
CA ALA A 311 16.26 14.61 -1.51
C ALA A 311 15.37 13.83 -0.55
N TYR A 312 14.14 14.29 -0.30
CA TYR A 312 13.13 13.57 0.46
C TYR A 312 11.72 13.89 -0.03
N VAL A 313 10.76 13.02 0.30
CA VAL A 313 9.35 13.12 -0.09
C VAL A 313 8.49 13.48 1.12
N THR A 314 7.52 14.38 0.97
CA THR A 314 6.52 14.65 2.01
C THR A 314 5.22 15.18 1.41
N ASN A 315 4.09 14.92 2.06
CA ASN A 315 2.82 15.55 1.75
C ASN A 315 2.56 16.69 2.74
N LEU A 316 2.43 17.92 2.23
CA LEU A 316 2.20 19.13 3.02
C LEU A 316 0.75 19.64 2.92
N ASP A 317 -0.15 18.88 2.31
CA ASP A 317 -1.56 19.25 2.24
C ASP A 317 -2.20 19.19 3.64
N LEU A 318 -3.18 20.07 3.87
CA LEU A 318 -3.84 20.21 5.17
C LEU A 318 -4.63 18.97 5.60
N VAL A 319 -5.07 18.16 4.63
CA VAL A 319 -5.83 16.94 4.89
C VAL A 319 -5.16 15.79 4.13
N PRO A 320 -4.06 15.23 4.66
CA PRO A 320 -3.35 14.14 3.99
C PRO A 320 -4.26 12.94 3.70
N ALA A 321 -5.23 12.66 4.59
CA ALA A 321 -6.25 11.61 4.39
C ALA A 321 -7.04 11.74 3.09
N ALA A 322 -7.11 12.92 2.47
CA ALA A 322 -7.84 13.18 1.24
C ALA A 322 -6.93 13.64 0.09
N SER A 323 -5.61 13.45 0.22
CA SER A 323 -4.64 13.93 -0.75
C SER A 323 -3.55 12.91 -1.05
N THR A 324 -3.27 12.74 -2.34
CA THR A 324 -2.12 11.99 -2.85
C THR A 324 -0.92 12.89 -3.17
N ASN A 325 -0.94 14.17 -2.79
CA ASN A 325 0.04 15.18 -3.20
C ASN A 325 1.37 15.06 -2.42
N ASN A 326 2.09 13.97 -2.65
CA ASN A 326 3.47 13.82 -2.20
C ASN A 326 4.37 14.69 -3.08
N ASP A 327 5.28 15.44 -2.45
CA ASP A 327 6.21 16.33 -3.14
C ASP A 327 7.67 15.97 -2.83
N VAL A 328 8.55 16.16 -3.82
CA VAL A 328 10.00 15.97 -3.69
C VAL A 328 10.67 17.29 -3.32
N PHE A 329 11.46 17.27 -2.24
CA PHE A 329 12.24 18.38 -1.73
C PHE A 329 13.73 18.05 -1.72
N THR A 330 14.58 19.03 -1.99
CA THR A 330 16.04 18.94 -1.80
C THR A 330 16.52 19.80 -0.64
N LEU A 331 17.50 19.33 0.13
CA LEU A 331 18.10 20.06 1.25
C LEU A 331 19.64 19.97 1.23
N ARG A 332 20.31 21.12 1.16
CA ARG A 332 21.78 21.22 1.34
C ARG A 332 22.16 21.05 2.81
N LEU A 333 23.14 20.20 3.07
CA LEU A 333 23.64 19.89 4.40
C LEU A 333 24.95 20.61 4.75
N ASP A 334 25.67 21.11 3.75
CA ASP A 334 26.90 21.90 3.89
C ASP A 334 26.64 23.40 4.15
N GLU A 335 25.38 23.81 4.09
CA GLU A 335 24.92 25.18 4.35
C GLU A 335 24.10 25.22 5.64
N PRO A 336 24.63 25.78 6.76
CA PRO A 336 23.97 25.71 8.08
C PRO A 336 22.56 26.31 8.18
N ARG A 337 22.13 27.10 7.19
CA ARG A 337 20.83 27.77 7.14
C ARG A 337 20.03 27.45 5.88
N ALA A 338 20.44 26.44 5.10
CA ALA A 338 19.66 26.00 3.97
C ALA A 338 18.24 25.62 4.40
N ARG A 339 17.31 25.84 3.50
CA ARG A 339 15.91 25.43 3.64
C ARG A 339 15.59 24.42 2.55
N PRO A 340 14.66 23.50 2.80
CA PRO A 340 14.20 22.59 1.77
C PRO A 340 13.64 23.35 0.56
N VAL A 341 13.94 22.86 -0.64
CA VAL A 341 13.45 23.41 -1.90
C VAL A 341 12.62 22.36 -2.60
N ARG A 342 11.34 22.65 -2.85
CA ARG A 342 10.45 21.80 -3.64
C ARG A 342 10.92 21.79 -5.10
N ILE A 343 11.08 20.61 -5.69
CA ILE A 343 11.50 20.43 -7.10
C ILE A 343 10.41 19.78 -7.97
N SER A 344 9.43 19.13 -7.36
CA SER A 344 8.25 18.59 -8.01
C SER A 344 7.18 19.66 -8.23
N THR A 345 6.31 19.44 -9.22
CA THR A 345 5.23 20.39 -9.58
C THR A 345 3.88 19.74 -9.75
N SER A 346 3.78 18.40 -9.63
CA SER A 346 2.48 17.75 -9.76
C SER A 346 1.60 18.05 -8.56
N LEU A 347 0.30 17.82 -8.73
CA LEU A 347 -0.65 17.75 -7.62
C LEU A 347 -1.04 16.29 -7.30
N GLY A 348 -0.57 15.33 -8.09
CA GLY A 348 -0.57 13.91 -7.77
C GLY A 348 0.67 13.50 -6.97
N SER A 349 0.87 12.21 -6.76
CA SER A 349 2.01 11.72 -5.97
C SER A 349 3.32 11.79 -6.73
N ASP A 350 4.31 12.51 -6.19
CA ASP A 350 5.70 12.48 -6.62
C ASP A 350 6.57 11.71 -5.60
N ASP A 351 7.18 10.58 -6.02
CA ASP A 351 7.84 9.63 -5.12
C ASP A 351 9.18 9.08 -5.66
N GLY A 352 9.98 8.49 -4.76
CA GLY A 352 11.20 7.74 -5.09
C GLY A 352 12.29 8.57 -5.77
N PRO A 353 12.78 9.66 -5.15
CA PRO A 353 13.83 10.49 -5.74
C PRO A 353 15.16 9.72 -5.82
N ALA A 354 15.84 9.80 -6.96
CA ALA A 354 17.14 9.18 -7.19
C ALA A 354 18.09 10.11 -7.96
N TYR A 355 19.26 10.37 -7.39
CA TYR A 355 20.31 11.16 -8.03
C TYR A 355 21.06 10.35 -9.09
N SER A 356 21.40 10.98 -10.21
CA SER A 356 22.38 10.41 -11.15
C SER A 356 23.77 10.36 -10.51
N ALA A 357 24.58 9.38 -10.89
CA ALA A 357 25.94 9.22 -10.35
C ALA A 357 26.85 10.41 -10.67
N ASP A 358 26.64 11.07 -11.83
CA ASP A 358 27.34 12.30 -12.21
C ASP A 358 26.82 13.56 -11.49
N GLY A 359 25.72 13.45 -10.74
CA GLY A 359 25.14 14.54 -9.98
C GLY A 359 24.48 15.63 -10.83
N LYS A 360 24.23 15.42 -12.12
CA LYS A 360 23.50 16.42 -12.92
C LYS A 360 21.99 16.37 -12.73
N TRP A 361 21.46 15.19 -12.40
CA TRP A 361 20.03 14.92 -12.47
C TRP A 361 19.47 14.37 -11.16
N ILE A 362 18.18 14.64 -10.93
CA ILE A 362 17.35 13.87 -10.00
C ILE A 362 16.19 13.31 -10.82
N ALA A 363 15.96 12.00 -10.74
CA ALA A 363 14.78 11.36 -11.29
C ALA A 363 13.80 11.00 -10.17
N PHE A 364 12.51 10.97 -10.48
CA PHE A 364 11.46 10.55 -9.55
C PHE A 364 10.23 10.08 -10.33
N ARG A 365 9.35 9.33 -9.68
CA ARG A 365 8.06 8.93 -10.25
C ARG A 365 7.00 9.99 -9.97
N SER A 366 6.05 10.19 -10.88
CA SER A 366 5.00 11.20 -10.76
C SER A 366 3.64 10.75 -11.29
N GLN A 367 2.59 10.94 -10.50
CA GLN A 367 1.20 10.88 -10.95
C GLN A 367 0.72 12.27 -11.35
N GLU A 368 -0.04 12.39 -12.44
CA GLU A 368 -0.58 13.66 -12.94
C GLU A 368 -1.86 14.09 -12.22
N ARG A 369 -2.71 13.12 -11.88
CA ARG A 369 -4.09 13.33 -11.42
C ARG A 369 -4.18 13.29 -9.91
N ALA A 370 -4.31 14.46 -9.29
CA ALA A 370 -4.51 14.63 -7.85
C ALA A 370 -5.68 13.80 -7.31
N GLY A 371 -5.46 13.09 -6.20
CA GLY A 371 -6.44 12.23 -5.56
C GLY A 371 -6.63 10.87 -6.25
N TYR A 372 -6.04 10.64 -7.41
CA TYR A 372 -6.13 9.35 -8.10
C TYR A 372 -4.90 8.49 -7.85
N GLU A 373 -4.94 7.67 -6.80
CA GLU A 373 -3.87 6.74 -6.48
C GLU A 373 -3.55 5.76 -7.62
N SER A 374 -4.47 5.58 -8.55
CA SER A 374 -4.33 4.67 -9.70
C SER A 374 -4.06 5.37 -11.03
N ASP A 375 -3.71 6.64 -10.96
CA ASP A 375 -3.03 7.26 -12.08
C ASP A 375 -1.65 6.61 -12.23
N ARG A 376 -1.25 6.31 -13.46
CA ARG A 376 0.05 5.71 -13.70
C ARG A 376 1.17 6.59 -13.15
N PHE A 377 2.17 5.94 -12.55
CA PHE A 377 3.43 6.60 -12.30
C PHE A 377 4.18 6.82 -13.62
N ARG A 378 4.56 8.07 -13.85
CA ARG A 378 5.40 8.56 -14.95
C ARG A 378 6.82 8.77 -14.47
N LEU A 379 7.79 8.81 -15.38
CA LEU A 379 9.18 9.09 -15.04
C LEU A 379 9.54 10.56 -15.30
N MET A 380 9.92 11.26 -14.23
CA MET A 380 10.31 12.67 -14.26
C MET A 380 11.83 12.83 -14.14
N LEU A 381 12.36 13.88 -14.75
CA LEU A 381 13.76 14.25 -14.69
C LEU A 381 13.92 15.73 -14.33
N PHE A 382 14.57 16.02 -13.22
CA PHE A 382 14.95 17.35 -12.75
C PHE A 382 16.41 17.63 -13.08
N ASP A 383 16.64 18.70 -13.85
CA ASP A 383 17.94 19.29 -14.12
C ASP A 383 18.39 20.12 -12.91
N ARG A 384 19.43 19.68 -12.19
CA ARG A 384 19.88 20.37 -10.97
C ARG A 384 20.52 21.73 -11.26
N GLU A 385 21.16 21.88 -12.42
CA GLU A 385 21.80 23.14 -12.82
C GLU A 385 20.76 24.15 -13.29
N LYS A 386 19.86 23.72 -14.20
CA LYS A 386 18.83 24.60 -14.77
C LYS A 386 17.62 24.78 -13.86
N LYS A 387 17.45 23.92 -12.85
CA LYS A 387 16.30 23.88 -11.94
C LYS A 387 14.97 23.71 -12.68
N THR A 388 14.95 22.79 -13.64
CA THR A 388 13.78 22.52 -14.47
C THR A 388 13.45 21.03 -14.48
N THR A 389 12.16 20.71 -14.41
CA THR A 389 11.64 19.35 -14.47
C THR A 389 11.04 19.05 -15.84
N ARG A 390 11.27 17.84 -16.38
CA ARG A 390 10.60 17.33 -17.58
C ARG A 390 10.03 15.93 -17.37
N ASP A 391 8.88 15.66 -17.98
CA ASP A 391 8.29 14.32 -18.06
C ASP A 391 8.91 13.58 -19.26
N LEU A 392 9.52 12.41 -19.02
CA LEU A 392 10.13 11.60 -20.06
C LEU A 392 9.09 10.71 -20.78
N THR A 393 7.99 10.37 -20.10
CA THR A 393 7.01 9.36 -20.50
C THR A 393 6.32 9.66 -21.85
N PRO A 394 5.89 10.90 -22.16
CA PRO A 394 5.28 11.23 -23.46
C PRO A 394 6.21 10.99 -24.66
N THR A 395 7.52 10.93 -24.43
CA THR A 395 8.50 10.66 -25.48
C THR A 395 8.82 9.17 -25.61
N MET A 396 8.50 8.34 -24.62
CA MET A 396 8.80 6.91 -24.66
C MET A 396 8.00 6.21 -25.77
N ARG A 397 8.68 5.40 -26.57
CA ARG A 397 8.09 4.56 -27.60
C ARG A 397 8.48 3.11 -27.39
N THR A 398 7.51 2.21 -27.49
CA THR A 398 7.77 0.76 -27.52
C THR A 398 8.65 0.41 -28.74
N PRO A 399 9.27 -0.78 -28.80
CA PRO A 399 10.05 -1.22 -29.97
C PRO A 399 9.29 -1.14 -31.32
N ARG A 400 7.95 -1.10 -31.28
CA ARG A 400 7.08 -0.96 -32.47
C ARG A 400 6.72 0.49 -32.81
N GLY A 401 7.30 1.47 -32.12
CA GLY A 401 7.04 2.89 -32.32
C GLY A 401 5.72 3.40 -31.72
N GLN A 402 5.02 2.60 -30.92
CA GLN A 402 3.80 3.03 -30.22
C GLN A 402 4.15 3.80 -28.96
N LEU A 403 3.29 4.74 -28.54
CA LEU A 403 3.42 5.38 -27.24
C LEU A 403 3.41 4.32 -26.14
N PHE A 404 4.37 4.41 -25.22
CA PHE A 404 4.35 3.61 -24.02
C PHE A 404 3.23 4.10 -23.09
N ASP A 405 2.33 3.21 -22.71
CA ASP A 405 1.21 3.50 -21.81
C ASP A 405 1.27 2.68 -20.51
N GLY A 406 2.45 2.15 -20.19
CA GLY A 406 2.67 1.36 -18.98
C GLY A 406 2.85 2.21 -17.72
N TRP A 407 2.74 1.53 -16.60
CA TRP A 407 2.95 2.06 -15.25
C TRP A 407 4.41 1.82 -14.84
N ILE A 408 5.11 2.83 -14.32
CA ILE A 408 6.49 2.67 -13.84
C ILE A 408 6.46 2.15 -12.39
N ASP A 409 6.69 0.86 -12.21
CA ASP A 409 6.61 0.18 -10.91
C ASP A 409 7.81 0.50 -10.01
N GLU A 410 9.03 0.46 -10.56
CA GLU A 410 10.25 0.97 -9.95
C GLU A 410 11.25 1.40 -11.02
N PHE A 411 12.26 2.18 -10.67
CA PHE A 411 13.35 2.53 -11.59
C PHE A 411 14.69 2.69 -10.85
N ILE A 412 15.78 2.49 -11.59
CA ILE A 412 17.15 2.76 -11.17
C ILE A 412 17.94 3.44 -12.29
N TRP A 413 18.98 4.16 -11.92
CA TRP A 413 19.97 4.68 -12.85
C TRP A 413 20.91 3.56 -13.33
N ALA A 414 21.25 3.58 -14.61
CA ALA A 414 22.43 2.87 -15.08
C ALA A 414 23.69 3.49 -14.42
N PRO A 415 24.74 2.70 -14.12
CA PRO A 415 25.91 3.18 -13.39
C PRO A 415 26.66 4.35 -14.03
N ASP A 416 26.51 4.54 -15.34
CA ASP A 416 27.13 5.60 -16.14
C ASP A 416 26.28 6.88 -16.24
N SER A 417 25.10 6.91 -15.60
CA SER A 417 24.12 8.00 -15.69
C SER A 417 23.53 8.24 -17.09
N SER A 418 23.78 7.36 -18.06
CA SER A 418 23.32 7.54 -19.44
C SER A 418 21.92 7.00 -19.69
N SER A 419 21.41 6.13 -18.82
CA SER A 419 20.18 5.39 -19.04
C SER A 419 19.43 5.10 -17.74
N PHE A 420 18.14 4.79 -17.85
CA PHE A 420 17.33 4.19 -16.78
C PHE A 420 17.08 2.72 -17.05
N LEU A 421 16.94 1.95 -15.98
CA LEU A 421 16.30 0.64 -15.98
C LEU A 421 15.04 0.74 -15.12
N PHE A 422 13.93 0.17 -15.56
CA PHE A 422 12.68 0.22 -14.81
C PHE A 422 11.83 -1.02 -15.04
N THR A 423 10.98 -1.35 -14.07
CA THR A 423 9.97 -2.40 -14.23
C THR A 423 8.63 -1.81 -14.62
N SER A 424 7.87 -2.58 -15.38
CA SER A 424 6.48 -2.26 -15.70
C SER A 424 5.67 -3.53 -15.87
N SER A 425 4.55 -3.58 -15.16
CA SER A 425 3.55 -4.62 -15.32
C SER A 425 2.93 -4.55 -16.71
N ILE A 426 2.95 -5.65 -17.46
CA ILE A 426 2.35 -5.75 -18.79
C ILE A 426 1.69 -7.12 -18.93
N ARG A 427 0.35 -7.14 -19.03
CA ARG A 427 -0.43 -8.34 -19.35
C ARG A 427 -0.13 -9.56 -18.46
N GLY A 428 0.02 -9.31 -17.16
CA GLY A 428 0.29 -10.33 -16.14
C GLY A 428 1.76 -10.77 -16.03
N GLU A 429 2.69 -9.98 -16.56
CA GLU A 429 4.14 -10.13 -16.37
C GLU A 429 4.72 -8.83 -15.78
N GLY A 430 5.84 -8.93 -15.07
CA GLY A 430 6.59 -7.78 -14.52
C GLY A 430 7.90 -7.58 -15.29
N ALA A 431 7.85 -6.90 -16.43
CA ALA A 431 8.96 -6.82 -17.38
C ALA A 431 9.99 -5.74 -17.03
N VAL A 432 11.24 -5.92 -17.49
CA VAL A 432 12.33 -4.93 -17.34
C VAL A 432 12.57 -4.19 -18.65
N PHE A 433 12.57 -2.86 -18.57
CA PHE A 433 12.84 -1.93 -19.67
C PHE A 433 14.10 -1.11 -19.42
N SER A 434 14.74 -0.62 -20.49
CA SER A 434 15.70 0.47 -20.43
C SER A 434 15.30 1.66 -21.29
N LEU A 435 15.71 2.86 -20.84
CA LEU A 435 15.53 4.13 -21.52
C LEU A 435 16.84 4.91 -21.54
N ASP A 436 17.37 5.16 -22.73
CA ASP A 436 18.63 5.91 -22.89
C ASP A 436 18.36 7.43 -22.90
N LEU A 437 19.14 8.19 -22.13
CA LEU A 437 19.09 9.65 -22.08
C LEU A 437 19.95 10.26 -23.18
N CYS A 438 19.34 10.65 -24.31
CA CYS A 438 20.05 11.42 -25.32
C CYS A 438 20.12 12.92 -24.96
N GLU A 439 21.24 13.38 -24.38
CA GLU A 439 21.50 14.80 -24.13
C GLU A 439 21.61 15.63 -25.42
N ALA A 440 22.16 15.04 -26.50
CA ALA A 440 22.32 15.68 -27.82
C ALA A 440 21.04 15.67 -28.67
N CYS A 441 19.95 15.07 -28.18
CA CYS A 441 18.65 15.03 -28.85
C CYS A 441 17.57 15.83 -28.09
N PRO A 442 17.75 17.13 -27.77
CA PRO A 442 16.67 17.92 -27.16
C PRO A 442 15.41 18.00 -28.04
N GLN A 443 15.51 17.60 -29.32
CA GLN A 443 14.43 17.57 -30.31
C GLN A 443 13.97 16.15 -30.71
N ALA A 444 14.48 15.08 -30.08
CA ALA A 444 13.97 13.74 -30.38
C ALA A 444 12.48 13.70 -30.00
N LYS A 445 11.60 13.65 -31.01
CA LYS A 445 10.15 13.53 -30.83
C LYS A 445 9.75 12.23 -30.10
N SER A 446 10.71 11.32 -29.91
CA SER A 446 10.56 10.02 -29.28
C SER A 446 11.89 9.48 -28.73
N GLN A 447 11.86 8.82 -27.58
CA GLN A 447 12.92 8.00 -27.02
C GLN A 447 12.52 6.53 -27.15
N ALA A 448 13.40 5.71 -27.73
CA ALA A 448 13.13 4.28 -27.86
C ALA A 448 13.27 3.60 -26.49
N LEU A 449 12.27 2.80 -26.13
CA LEU A 449 12.38 1.85 -25.04
C LEU A 449 12.95 0.54 -25.56
N PHE A 450 13.92 0.02 -24.82
CA PHE A 450 14.43 -1.31 -25.05
C PHE A 450 13.83 -2.24 -24.00
N VAL A 451 13.13 -3.26 -24.46
CA VAL A 451 12.80 -4.38 -23.59
C VAL A 451 14.12 -5.08 -23.27
N ARG A 452 14.42 -5.26 -21.99
CA ARG A 452 15.64 -5.95 -21.55
C ARG A 452 15.34 -7.37 -21.12
N ARG A 453 14.19 -7.60 -20.46
CA ARG A 453 13.68 -8.92 -20.12
C ARG A 453 12.16 -8.94 -20.14
N THR A 454 11.62 -9.89 -20.90
CA THR A 454 10.20 -10.25 -20.97
C THR A 454 10.14 -11.76 -21.13
N ASP A 455 9.99 -12.45 -20.01
CA ASP A 455 9.74 -13.88 -19.93
C ASP A 455 9.15 -14.19 -18.55
N VAL A 456 8.37 -15.29 -18.49
CA VAL A 456 7.81 -15.97 -17.30
C VAL A 456 8.23 -15.34 -15.96
N GLY A 457 7.32 -14.63 -15.32
CA GLY A 457 7.48 -14.11 -13.97
C GLY A 457 7.32 -12.59 -13.80
N GLU A 458 7.59 -12.16 -12.57
CA GLU A 458 7.60 -10.74 -12.18
C GLU A 458 8.96 -10.39 -11.57
N PHE A 459 9.62 -9.38 -12.15
CA PHE A 459 10.88 -8.82 -11.65
C PHE A 459 10.62 -7.66 -10.69
N SER A 460 11.45 -7.57 -9.64
CA SER A 460 11.47 -6.46 -8.69
C SER A 460 12.85 -6.24 -8.09
N ASP A 461 13.00 -5.23 -7.23
CA ASP A 461 14.22 -4.90 -6.49
C ASP A 461 15.46 -4.72 -7.39
N LEU A 462 15.34 -3.96 -8.48
CA LEU A 462 16.44 -3.82 -9.44
C LEU A 462 17.71 -3.23 -8.79
N ARG A 463 18.86 -3.80 -9.14
CA ARG A 463 20.21 -3.29 -8.86
C ARG A 463 21.10 -3.44 -10.08
N ALA A 464 21.79 -2.38 -10.49
CA ALA A 464 22.70 -2.44 -11.64
C ALA A 464 24.12 -1.99 -11.26
N PHE A 465 25.11 -2.62 -11.87
CA PHE A 465 26.52 -2.26 -11.72
C PHE A 465 27.30 -2.58 -12.99
N ASN A 466 28.47 -1.94 -13.14
CA ASN A 466 29.40 -2.28 -14.21
C ASN A 466 30.26 -3.46 -13.75
N ASP A 467 30.03 -4.63 -14.35
CA ASP A 467 30.72 -5.85 -14.01
C ASP A 467 32.11 -5.88 -14.64
N LYS A 468 33.11 -5.53 -13.83
CA LYS A 468 34.53 -5.55 -14.24
C LYS A 468 35.03 -6.95 -14.58
N THR A 469 34.36 -8.00 -14.11
CA THR A 469 34.71 -9.40 -14.42
C THR A 469 34.08 -9.88 -15.73
N ASN A 470 33.03 -9.20 -16.20
CA ASN A 470 32.33 -9.49 -17.45
C ASN A 470 32.43 -8.30 -18.42
N HIS A 471 33.64 -8.06 -18.94
CA HIS A 471 33.91 -7.06 -19.98
C HIS A 471 33.52 -5.60 -19.64
N GLY A 472 33.22 -5.28 -18.38
CA GLY A 472 32.72 -3.97 -17.97
C GLY A 472 31.25 -3.74 -18.36
N PHE A 473 30.52 -4.78 -18.74
CA PHE A 473 29.11 -4.68 -19.10
C PHE A 473 28.23 -4.35 -17.90
N THR A 474 27.10 -3.70 -18.18
CA THR A 474 26.07 -3.51 -17.18
C THR A 474 25.44 -4.85 -16.85
N THR A 475 25.51 -5.24 -15.58
CA THR A 475 24.85 -6.43 -15.06
C THR A 475 23.75 -6.00 -14.09
N LEU A 476 22.56 -6.56 -14.30
CA LEU A 476 21.41 -6.42 -13.43
C LEU A 476 21.40 -7.56 -12.41
N VAL A 477 21.14 -7.24 -11.15
CA VAL A 477 20.68 -8.19 -10.12
C VAL A 477 19.28 -7.78 -9.72
N ALA A 478 18.37 -8.74 -9.60
CA ALA A 478 16.97 -8.49 -9.30
C ALA A 478 16.37 -9.66 -8.52
N SER A 479 15.26 -9.39 -7.84
CA SER A 479 14.31 -10.40 -7.39
C SER A 479 13.45 -10.86 -8.56
N LYS A 480 13.18 -12.15 -8.69
CA LYS A 480 12.24 -12.72 -9.66
C LYS A 480 11.38 -13.79 -9.02
N MET A 481 10.07 -13.77 -9.28
CA MET A 481 9.15 -14.84 -8.89
C MET A 481 8.32 -15.31 -10.09
N THR A 482 7.71 -16.49 -9.97
CA THR A 482 6.69 -17.00 -10.92
C THR A 482 5.53 -17.61 -10.14
N VAL A 483 4.41 -17.93 -10.76
CA VAL A 483 3.30 -18.61 -10.07
C VAL A 483 3.68 -19.97 -9.50
N THR A 484 4.77 -20.58 -9.99
CA THR A 484 5.27 -21.90 -9.56
C THR A 484 6.56 -21.83 -8.73
N HIS A 485 7.17 -20.65 -8.58
CA HIS A 485 8.42 -20.48 -7.85
C HIS A 485 8.37 -19.22 -6.98
N PRO A 486 8.63 -19.32 -5.66
CA PRO A 486 8.80 -18.13 -4.82
C PRO A 486 9.97 -17.28 -5.32
N THR A 487 10.06 -16.06 -4.80
CA THR A 487 11.14 -15.13 -5.13
C THR A 487 12.51 -15.78 -4.98
N GLU A 488 13.34 -15.65 -6.01
CA GLU A 488 14.77 -15.94 -6.00
C GLU A 488 15.53 -14.71 -6.50
N ILE A 489 16.82 -14.60 -6.15
CA ILE A 489 17.71 -13.58 -6.71
C ILE A 489 18.29 -14.08 -8.02
N VAL A 490 18.21 -13.26 -9.06
CA VAL A 490 18.76 -13.55 -10.38
C VAL A 490 19.75 -12.47 -10.80
N SER A 491 20.69 -12.84 -11.67
CA SER A 491 21.54 -11.90 -12.41
C SER A 491 21.32 -12.03 -13.91
N VAL A 492 21.40 -10.88 -14.60
CA VAL A 492 21.22 -10.76 -16.05
C VAL A 492 22.28 -9.81 -16.59
N SER A 493 23.13 -10.30 -17.48
CA SER A 493 24.08 -9.44 -18.22
C SER A 493 23.33 -8.67 -19.31
N LEU A 494 23.24 -7.34 -19.18
CA LEU A 494 22.52 -6.49 -20.13
C LEU A 494 23.42 -5.93 -21.26
N GLY A 495 24.71 -6.23 -21.23
CA GLY A 495 25.68 -5.70 -22.19
C GLY A 495 25.97 -4.22 -21.96
N LEU A 496 26.25 -3.48 -23.03
CA LEU A 496 26.35 -2.02 -22.99
C LEU A 496 24.95 -1.42 -23.12
N LEU A 497 24.59 -0.53 -22.19
CA LEU A 497 23.42 0.35 -22.31
C LEU A 497 23.88 1.62 -23.06
N GLY A 498 23.11 2.11 -24.04
CA GLY A 498 23.51 3.25 -24.89
C GLY A 498 23.78 2.91 -26.37
N HIS A 499 23.51 3.89 -27.23
CA HIS A 499 23.46 3.87 -28.69
C HIS A 499 24.54 3.01 -29.41
N GLY A 500 24.15 1.86 -29.97
CA GLY A 500 25.03 1.09 -30.85
C GLY A 500 24.59 -0.30 -31.31
N PHE A 501 23.38 -0.79 -30.99
CA PHE A 501 22.95 -2.16 -31.35
C PHE A 501 21.68 -2.18 -32.25
N GLU A 502 21.52 -1.16 -33.09
CA GLU A 502 20.27 -0.90 -33.85
C GLU A 502 19.98 -1.83 -35.04
N ASP A 503 20.78 -2.88 -35.33
CA ASP A 503 20.70 -3.53 -36.66
C ASP A 503 20.11 -4.96 -36.77
N VAL A 504 19.61 -5.65 -35.72
CA VAL A 504 19.39 -7.13 -35.86
C VAL A 504 17.95 -7.70 -35.86
N LEU A 505 16.88 -7.16 -35.24
CA LEU A 505 15.72 -8.05 -34.96
C LEU A 505 14.27 -7.64 -35.27
N TYR A 506 13.95 -6.64 -36.10
CA TYR A 506 12.54 -6.40 -36.47
C TYR A 506 12.24 -6.35 -37.98
N SER A 507 11.94 -7.52 -38.56
CA SER A 507 11.09 -7.66 -39.74
C SER A 507 9.62 -7.89 -39.35
N LYS A 508 8.71 -7.26 -40.10
CA LYS A 508 7.27 -7.07 -39.84
C LYS A 508 6.43 -8.35 -39.68
N GLY A 509 5.48 -8.30 -38.72
CA GLY A 509 4.07 -8.57 -39.00
C GLY A 509 3.46 -9.93 -38.59
N SER A 510 3.27 -10.17 -37.28
CA SER A 510 2.18 -11.00 -36.71
C SER A 510 2.23 -10.92 -35.17
N GLU A 511 1.16 -10.42 -34.51
CA GLU A 511 0.89 -10.36 -33.05
C GLU A 511 2.05 -9.99 -32.08
N PRO A 512 1.80 -9.57 -30.81
CA PRO A 512 2.87 -9.15 -29.89
C PRO A 512 3.58 -10.33 -29.23
N ASP A 513 4.44 -11.03 -29.98
CA ASP A 513 5.57 -11.71 -29.35
C ASP A 513 6.62 -10.65 -29.00
N ILE A 514 6.80 -10.43 -27.70
CA ILE A 514 7.90 -9.65 -27.17
C ILE A 514 9.10 -10.57 -27.14
N THR A 515 10.05 -10.38 -28.05
CA THR A 515 11.39 -10.94 -27.88
C THR A 515 12.42 -9.88 -28.20
N PRO A 516 13.30 -9.59 -27.24
CA PRO A 516 14.72 -9.56 -27.55
C PRO A 516 15.53 -10.37 -26.51
N ASP A 517 16.19 -11.44 -26.96
CA ASP A 517 17.21 -12.15 -26.18
C ASP A 517 18.54 -11.41 -26.33
N PHE A 518 19.11 -10.90 -25.22
CA PHE A 518 20.56 -10.84 -25.02
C PHE A 518 20.92 -10.90 -23.54
N GLY A 519 21.38 -12.07 -23.12
CA GLY A 519 22.04 -12.36 -21.84
C GLY A 519 21.40 -13.54 -21.12
N SER A 520 22.18 -14.55 -20.73
CA SER A 520 21.67 -15.66 -19.93
C SER A 520 21.26 -15.19 -18.53
N GLU A 521 20.03 -15.52 -18.12
CA GLU A 521 19.64 -15.44 -16.71
C GLU A 521 20.44 -16.45 -15.89
N HIS A 522 20.98 -15.99 -14.77
CA HIS A 522 21.57 -16.86 -13.77
C HIS A 522 20.83 -16.69 -12.45
N VAL A 523 20.07 -17.71 -12.07
CA VAL A 523 19.54 -17.83 -10.71
C VAL A 523 20.72 -17.97 -9.75
N LEU A 524 20.79 -17.08 -8.76
CA LEU A 524 21.87 -17.05 -7.79
C LEU A 524 21.51 -17.84 -6.53
N THR A 525 20.26 -17.81 -6.11
CA THR A 525 19.77 -18.46 -4.88
C THR A 525 18.95 -19.71 -5.19
N HIS A 526 19.10 -20.75 -4.36
CA HIS A 526 18.49 -22.06 -4.55
C HIS A 526 17.91 -22.61 -3.24
N LEU A 527 17.47 -21.70 -2.34
CA LEU A 527 17.06 -22.05 -0.98
C LEU A 527 15.82 -22.95 -0.92
N ASN A 528 15.00 -22.93 -1.96
CA ASN A 528 13.74 -23.67 -2.05
C ASN A 528 13.77 -24.86 -3.02
N ASP A 529 14.85 -25.06 -3.78
CA ASP A 529 14.92 -26.05 -4.88
C ASP A 529 14.58 -27.48 -4.42
N GLY A 530 15.24 -27.94 -3.35
CA GLY A 530 15.04 -29.30 -2.84
C GLY A 530 13.60 -29.55 -2.40
N PHE A 531 12.88 -28.49 -2.04
CA PHE A 531 11.50 -28.56 -1.61
C PHE A 531 10.53 -28.59 -2.79
N LEU A 532 10.71 -27.68 -3.75
CA LEU A 532 9.88 -27.55 -4.95
C LEU A 532 9.97 -28.81 -5.83
N GLN A 533 11.12 -29.50 -5.85
CA GLN A 533 11.30 -30.76 -6.60
C GLN A 533 10.30 -31.85 -6.23
N ALA A 534 9.80 -31.88 -4.99
CA ALA A 534 8.84 -32.88 -4.50
C ALA A 534 7.36 -32.49 -4.72
N ILE A 535 7.09 -31.25 -5.15
CA ILE A 535 5.76 -30.68 -5.25
C ILE A 535 5.28 -30.68 -6.71
N ALA A 536 4.07 -31.18 -6.92
CA ALA A 536 3.36 -31.07 -8.19
C ALA A 536 2.65 -29.71 -8.24
N MET A 537 2.97 -28.93 -9.26
CA MET A 537 2.31 -27.67 -9.64
C MET A 537 2.07 -27.73 -11.13
N GLU A 538 0.92 -27.25 -11.58
CA GLU A 538 0.56 -27.26 -13.00
C GLU A 538 1.00 -25.97 -13.68
N LYS A 539 1.10 -26.01 -15.01
CA LYS A 539 1.39 -24.80 -15.77
C LYS A 539 0.15 -23.91 -15.77
N MET A 540 0.30 -22.65 -15.37
CA MET A 540 -0.72 -21.63 -15.60
C MET A 540 -0.88 -21.33 -17.10
N GLU A 541 -2.12 -21.34 -17.58
CA GLU A 541 -2.47 -20.97 -18.96
C GLU A 541 -3.19 -19.62 -18.98
N SER A 542 -2.74 -18.69 -19.83
CA SER A 542 -3.48 -17.45 -20.12
C SER A 542 -4.52 -17.66 -21.22
N TYR A 543 -5.69 -17.02 -21.10
CA TYR A 543 -6.69 -16.96 -22.16
C TYR A 543 -7.25 -15.54 -22.30
N TRP A 544 -7.69 -15.20 -23.51
CA TRP A 544 -8.24 -13.88 -23.82
C TRP A 544 -9.69 -14.01 -24.26
N PHE A 545 -10.52 -13.06 -23.86
CA PHE A 545 -11.93 -13.02 -24.19
C PHE A 545 -12.40 -11.57 -24.41
N THR A 546 -13.60 -11.44 -24.97
CA THR A 546 -14.26 -10.15 -25.17
C THR A 546 -15.11 -9.84 -23.95
N GLY A 547 -14.76 -8.79 -23.22
CA GLY A 547 -15.52 -8.26 -22.09
C GLY A 547 -16.59 -7.24 -22.51
N ALA A 548 -17.12 -6.49 -21.53
CA ALA A 548 -18.13 -5.47 -21.84
C ALA A 548 -17.59 -4.40 -22.81
N GLU A 549 -18.47 -3.76 -23.58
CA GLU A 549 -18.09 -2.74 -24.57
C GLU A 549 -17.02 -3.20 -25.59
N GLY A 550 -16.83 -4.52 -25.76
CA GLY A 550 -15.85 -5.07 -26.70
C GLY A 550 -14.40 -5.04 -26.21
N ALA A 551 -14.15 -4.74 -24.93
CA ALA A 551 -12.79 -4.73 -24.37
C ALA A 551 -12.13 -6.11 -24.47
N LYS A 552 -10.84 -6.16 -24.79
CA LYS A 552 -10.05 -7.41 -24.78
C LYS A 552 -9.51 -7.64 -23.37
N VAL A 553 -9.92 -8.72 -22.72
CA VAL A 553 -9.64 -8.99 -21.30
C VAL A 553 -8.90 -10.31 -21.15
N GLN A 554 -7.96 -10.35 -20.22
CA GLN A 554 -7.12 -11.52 -19.94
C GLN A 554 -7.63 -12.25 -18.70
N GLY A 555 -7.64 -13.58 -18.79
CA GLY A 555 -7.75 -14.46 -17.64
C GLY A 555 -6.64 -15.50 -17.63
N PHE A 556 -6.50 -16.17 -16.49
CA PHE A 556 -5.58 -17.26 -16.24
C PHE A 556 -6.33 -18.44 -15.64
N ILE A 557 -5.88 -19.65 -15.97
CA ILE A 557 -6.41 -20.89 -15.42
C ILE A 557 -5.24 -21.75 -14.94
N ILE A 558 -5.42 -22.37 -13.76
CA ILE A 558 -4.49 -23.34 -13.20
C ILE A 558 -5.29 -24.61 -12.88
N PRO A 559 -5.05 -25.72 -13.60
CA PRO A 559 -5.62 -27.01 -13.25
C PRO A 559 -5.06 -27.55 -11.92
N PRO A 560 -5.75 -28.47 -11.24
CA PRO A 560 -5.22 -29.09 -10.03
C PRO A 560 -4.02 -30.00 -10.35
N PRO A 561 -3.09 -30.20 -9.40
CA PRO A 561 -1.94 -31.09 -9.59
C PRO A 561 -2.36 -32.52 -9.91
N ASN A 562 -1.59 -33.19 -10.78
CA ASN A 562 -1.90 -34.51 -11.33
C ASN A 562 -3.20 -34.46 -12.15
N PHE A 563 -3.34 -33.40 -12.93
CA PHE A 563 -4.52 -33.11 -13.73
C PHE A 563 -4.88 -34.25 -14.69
N ASN A 564 -6.17 -34.58 -14.76
CA ASN A 564 -6.72 -35.51 -15.75
C ASN A 564 -7.79 -34.79 -16.59
N PRO A 565 -7.53 -34.51 -17.88
CA PRO A 565 -8.47 -33.78 -18.73
C PRO A 565 -9.78 -34.53 -19.00
N ALA A 566 -9.89 -35.82 -18.65
CA ALA A 566 -11.12 -36.59 -18.76
C ALA A 566 -12.08 -36.41 -17.56
N MET A 567 -11.63 -35.76 -16.48
CA MET A 567 -12.42 -35.49 -15.28
C MET A 567 -12.98 -34.06 -15.30
N THR A 568 -14.03 -33.82 -14.53
CA THR A 568 -14.52 -32.47 -14.24
C THR A 568 -14.20 -32.05 -12.82
N TYR A 569 -13.85 -30.78 -12.65
CA TYR A 569 -13.31 -30.22 -11.42
C TYR A 569 -14.14 -29.02 -10.95
N PRO A 570 -14.32 -28.85 -9.62
CA PRO A 570 -14.89 -27.64 -9.07
C PRO A 570 -13.94 -26.45 -9.29
N VAL A 571 -14.47 -25.23 -9.26
CA VAL A 571 -13.72 -24.00 -9.53
C VAL A 571 -13.60 -23.13 -8.28
N LYS A 572 -12.39 -22.63 -8.01
CA LYS A 572 -12.15 -21.45 -7.17
C LYS A 572 -11.90 -20.27 -8.10
N PHE A 573 -12.90 -19.40 -8.26
CA PHE A 573 -12.81 -18.18 -9.07
C PHE A 573 -12.30 -17.03 -8.21
N LEU A 574 -11.05 -16.62 -8.43
CA LEU A 574 -10.35 -15.64 -7.61
C LEU A 574 -10.43 -14.24 -8.22
N ILE A 575 -10.79 -13.28 -7.38
CA ILE A 575 -10.98 -11.88 -7.75
C ILE A 575 -9.98 -11.04 -6.94
N HIS A 576 -9.06 -10.36 -7.62
CA HIS A 576 -8.01 -9.59 -6.95
C HIS A 576 -8.56 -8.32 -6.28
N GLY A 577 -7.82 -7.82 -5.29
CA GLY A 577 -8.07 -6.51 -4.66
C GLY A 577 -7.57 -5.34 -5.50
N GLY A 578 -7.67 -4.12 -4.95
CA GLY A 578 -7.33 -2.89 -5.67
C GLY A 578 -8.55 -1.95 -5.80
N PRO A 579 -9.15 -1.73 -6.99
CA PRO A 579 -9.10 -2.57 -8.18
C PRO A 579 -7.81 -2.48 -9.00
N GLN A 580 -6.85 -1.64 -8.61
CA GLN A 580 -5.69 -1.30 -9.43
C GLN A 580 -4.48 -2.17 -9.06
N SER A 581 -4.71 -3.47 -9.21
CA SER A 581 -3.73 -4.55 -9.18
C SER A 581 -4.04 -5.50 -10.33
N ALA A 582 -3.31 -6.61 -10.46
CA ALA A 582 -3.60 -7.63 -11.44
C ALA A 582 -3.12 -9.00 -10.94
N TRP A 583 -3.80 -10.05 -11.39
CA TRP A 583 -3.22 -11.38 -11.43
C TRP A 583 -2.14 -11.43 -12.51
N GLY A 584 -1.07 -12.16 -12.21
CA GLY A 584 0.05 -12.37 -13.12
C GLY A 584 0.76 -13.68 -12.82
N ASP A 585 1.88 -13.91 -13.48
CA ASP A 585 2.78 -15.02 -13.21
C ASP A 585 3.60 -14.76 -11.92
N ALA A 586 2.91 -14.75 -10.79
CA ALA A 586 3.46 -14.30 -9.52
C ALA A 586 3.22 -15.31 -8.39
N TRP A 587 4.23 -15.47 -7.53
CA TRP A 587 4.09 -16.22 -6.30
C TRP A 587 3.50 -15.34 -5.21
N SER A 588 2.58 -15.88 -4.43
CA SER A 588 2.15 -15.21 -3.21
C SER A 588 2.08 -16.17 -2.04
N TYR A 589 2.43 -15.70 -0.85
CA TYR A 589 2.22 -16.44 0.40
C TYR A 589 0.78 -16.26 0.94
N ARG A 590 0.01 -15.34 0.35
CA ARG A 590 -1.41 -15.08 0.63
C ARG A 590 -2.20 -15.27 -0.66
N TRP A 591 -3.37 -15.89 -0.65
CA TRP A 591 -4.09 -16.15 -1.91
C TRP A 591 -3.23 -16.90 -2.96
N ASN A 592 -2.43 -17.88 -2.52
CA ASN A 592 -1.57 -18.64 -3.42
C ASN A 592 -2.40 -19.53 -4.36
N ALA A 593 -2.29 -19.30 -5.67
CA ALA A 593 -3.12 -20.00 -6.66
C ALA A 593 -2.81 -21.50 -6.75
N GLU A 594 -1.53 -21.90 -6.70
CA GLU A 594 -1.12 -23.32 -6.69
C GLU A 594 -1.62 -24.06 -5.43
N LEU A 595 -1.58 -23.43 -4.26
CA LEU A 595 -2.11 -24.00 -3.02
C LEU A 595 -3.63 -24.15 -3.12
N MET A 596 -4.32 -23.18 -3.72
CA MET A 596 -5.77 -23.27 -3.91
C MET A 596 -6.16 -24.37 -4.90
N ALA A 597 -5.34 -24.61 -5.93
CA ALA A 597 -5.50 -25.71 -6.89
C ALA A 597 -5.19 -27.08 -6.26
N ALA A 598 -4.25 -27.14 -5.30
CA ALA A 598 -3.81 -28.37 -4.65
C ALA A 598 -4.92 -29.17 -3.96
N ASP A 599 -6.02 -28.52 -3.57
CA ASP A 599 -7.22 -29.16 -3.01
C ASP A 599 -8.11 -29.86 -4.06
N GLY A 600 -7.65 -29.99 -5.32
CA GLY A 600 -8.41 -30.61 -6.41
C GLY A 600 -9.39 -29.66 -7.10
N TYR A 601 -9.06 -28.37 -7.16
CA TYR A 601 -9.85 -27.34 -7.84
C TYR A 601 -9.12 -26.85 -9.09
N VAL A 602 -9.90 -26.45 -10.09
CA VAL A 602 -9.42 -25.50 -11.08
C VAL A 602 -9.44 -24.12 -10.44
N VAL A 603 -8.34 -23.39 -10.55
CA VAL A 603 -8.27 -21.98 -10.15
C VAL A 603 -8.43 -21.12 -11.39
N LEU A 604 -9.37 -20.17 -11.34
CA LEU A 604 -9.62 -19.23 -12.41
C LEU A 604 -9.40 -17.80 -11.90
N MET A 605 -8.66 -17.00 -12.66
CA MET A 605 -8.28 -15.64 -12.32
C MET A 605 -8.56 -14.74 -13.52
N VAL A 606 -9.22 -13.61 -13.33
CA VAL A 606 -9.51 -12.64 -14.41
C VAL A 606 -9.04 -11.26 -13.99
N ASN A 607 -8.47 -10.52 -14.94
CA ASN A 607 -8.06 -9.13 -14.77
C ASN A 607 -9.10 -8.19 -15.40
N PRO A 608 -10.18 -7.84 -14.67
CA PRO A 608 -11.23 -6.96 -15.19
C PRO A 608 -10.73 -5.53 -15.36
N ARG A 609 -11.49 -4.68 -16.06
CA ARG A 609 -11.21 -3.23 -16.07
C ARG A 609 -11.01 -2.68 -14.65
N GLY A 610 -10.03 -1.79 -14.52
CA GLY A 610 -9.42 -1.43 -13.25
C GLY A 610 -8.03 -2.03 -13.08
N SER A 611 -7.74 -3.22 -13.63
CA SER A 611 -6.45 -3.87 -13.45
C SER A 611 -5.27 -3.13 -14.09
N THR A 612 -4.11 -3.21 -13.44
CA THR A 612 -2.84 -2.67 -13.95
C THR A 612 -2.26 -3.54 -15.08
N GLY A 613 -1.38 -2.95 -15.90
CA GLY A 613 -0.67 -3.65 -16.98
C GLY A 613 -1.40 -3.78 -18.32
N TYR A 614 -2.55 -3.09 -18.48
CA TYR A 614 -3.34 -3.06 -19.72
C TYR A 614 -3.51 -1.64 -20.30
N GLY A 615 -2.80 -0.65 -19.76
CA GLY A 615 -2.86 0.76 -20.14
C GLY A 615 -3.82 1.58 -19.29
N GLN A 616 -3.63 2.90 -19.27
CA GLN A 616 -4.37 3.78 -18.36
C GLN A 616 -5.87 3.80 -18.67
N ALA A 617 -6.26 3.67 -19.94
CA ALA A 617 -7.67 3.62 -20.33
C ALA A 617 -8.39 2.38 -19.77
N PHE A 618 -7.69 1.26 -19.59
CA PHE A 618 -8.24 0.05 -18.99
C PHE A 618 -8.43 0.20 -17.47
N ILE A 619 -7.46 0.83 -16.81
CA ILE A 619 -7.55 1.21 -15.38
C ILE A 619 -8.70 2.19 -15.17
N ASP A 620 -8.78 3.24 -15.98
CA ASP A 620 -9.82 4.27 -15.90
C ASP A 620 -11.23 3.71 -16.12
N GLY A 621 -11.37 2.52 -16.71
CA GLY A 621 -12.63 1.87 -17.02
C GLY A 621 -13.47 1.49 -15.79
N VAL A 622 -12.88 1.49 -14.59
CA VAL A 622 -13.59 1.21 -13.32
C VAL A 622 -14.07 2.48 -12.60
N ASN A 623 -13.56 3.66 -12.99
CA ASN A 623 -13.87 4.93 -12.32
C ASN A 623 -15.38 5.20 -12.28
N GLY A 624 -15.93 5.29 -11.07
CA GLY A 624 -17.37 5.48 -10.88
C GLY A 624 -18.23 4.30 -11.32
N ASP A 625 -17.67 3.14 -11.65
CA ASP A 625 -18.38 2.00 -12.27
C ASP A 625 -18.05 0.63 -11.64
N TRP A 626 -17.81 0.61 -10.33
CA TRP A 626 -17.35 -0.58 -9.59
C TRP A 626 -18.22 -1.82 -9.80
N GLY A 627 -19.55 -1.69 -9.80
CA GLY A 627 -20.48 -2.81 -10.03
C GLY A 627 -20.89 -3.02 -11.49
N GLY A 628 -20.36 -2.21 -12.41
CA GLY A 628 -20.72 -2.23 -13.84
C GLY A 628 -19.71 -3.04 -14.65
N LYS A 629 -18.84 -2.34 -15.38
CA LYS A 629 -17.84 -2.94 -16.26
C LYS A 629 -16.99 -4.00 -15.57
N ALA A 630 -16.38 -3.72 -14.43
CA ALA A 630 -15.51 -4.71 -13.78
C ALA A 630 -16.25 -6.05 -13.50
N TYR A 631 -17.50 -5.98 -13.02
CA TYR A 631 -18.35 -7.15 -12.80
C TYR A 631 -18.65 -7.92 -14.10
N LEU A 632 -18.99 -7.22 -15.18
CA LEU A 632 -19.30 -7.85 -16.47
C LEU A 632 -18.10 -8.57 -17.08
N ASP A 633 -16.88 -8.06 -16.89
CA ASP A 633 -15.66 -8.77 -17.32
C ASP A 633 -15.47 -10.06 -16.56
N LEU A 634 -15.66 -10.04 -15.24
CA LEU A 634 -15.49 -11.23 -14.42
C LEU A 634 -16.48 -12.33 -14.84
N MET A 635 -17.75 -11.98 -15.04
CA MET A 635 -18.75 -12.94 -15.48
C MET A 635 -18.49 -13.45 -16.90
N SER A 636 -18.11 -12.56 -17.84
CA SER A 636 -17.79 -12.95 -19.22
C SER A 636 -16.51 -13.81 -19.29
N GLY A 637 -15.53 -13.54 -18.42
CA GLY A 637 -14.29 -14.30 -18.33
C GLY A 637 -14.50 -15.70 -17.79
N LEU A 638 -15.40 -15.86 -16.82
CA LEU A 638 -15.86 -17.15 -16.33
C LEU A 638 -16.60 -17.91 -17.44
N ASP A 639 -17.59 -17.29 -18.10
CA ASP A 639 -18.35 -17.91 -19.19
C ASP A 639 -17.44 -18.35 -20.35
N ALA A 640 -16.44 -17.54 -20.70
CA ALA A 640 -15.45 -17.88 -21.72
C ALA A 640 -14.57 -19.07 -21.31
N ALA A 641 -14.15 -19.14 -20.04
CA ALA A 641 -13.40 -20.27 -19.53
C ALA A 641 -14.24 -21.56 -19.56
N GLU A 642 -15.47 -21.51 -19.06
CA GLU A 642 -16.38 -22.64 -19.08
C GLU A 642 -16.69 -23.16 -20.50
N ALA A 643 -16.70 -22.27 -21.49
CA ALA A 643 -16.90 -22.63 -22.89
C ALA A 643 -15.66 -23.29 -23.51
N LYS A 644 -14.46 -22.84 -23.10
CA LYS A 644 -13.18 -23.32 -23.63
C LYS A 644 -12.72 -24.62 -22.95
N TYR A 645 -12.91 -24.75 -21.64
CA TYR A 645 -12.35 -25.83 -20.83
C TYR A 645 -13.44 -26.77 -20.31
N LEU A 646 -13.64 -27.90 -21.00
CA LEU A 646 -14.72 -28.85 -20.71
C LEU A 646 -14.56 -29.60 -19.38
N PHE A 647 -13.39 -29.52 -18.76
CA PHE A 647 -13.12 -30.08 -17.44
C PHE A 647 -13.59 -29.17 -16.29
N ILE A 648 -14.18 -28.01 -16.58
CA ILE A 648 -14.82 -27.14 -15.57
C ILE A 648 -16.22 -27.67 -15.25
N ASP A 649 -16.50 -27.89 -13.96
CA ASP A 649 -17.85 -28.17 -13.49
C ASP A 649 -18.59 -26.89 -13.10
N LYS A 650 -19.44 -26.42 -14.01
CA LYS A 650 -20.23 -25.18 -13.90
C LYS A 650 -21.19 -25.14 -12.71
N ASN A 651 -21.50 -26.29 -12.10
CA ASN A 651 -22.40 -26.36 -10.93
C ASN A 651 -21.64 -26.32 -9.61
N ARG A 652 -20.30 -26.30 -9.64
CA ARG A 652 -19.43 -26.40 -8.47
C ARG A 652 -18.37 -25.31 -8.47
N GLU A 653 -18.84 -24.07 -8.57
CA GLU A 653 -17.98 -22.88 -8.62
C GLU A 653 -18.15 -22.04 -7.37
N CYS A 654 -17.05 -21.62 -6.75
CA CYS A 654 -17.06 -20.62 -5.70
C CYS A 654 -16.37 -19.34 -6.18
N ALA A 655 -16.91 -18.18 -5.81
CA ALA A 655 -16.25 -16.89 -6.03
C ALA A 655 -15.58 -16.43 -4.74
N LEU A 656 -14.31 -16.03 -4.82
CA LEU A 656 -13.50 -15.66 -3.68
C LEU A 656 -12.75 -14.36 -3.98
N GLY A 657 -12.77 -13.39 -3.07
CA GLY A 657 -11.96 -12.18 -3.22
C GLY A 657 -11.70 -11.44 -1.91
N ALA A 658 -10.66 -10.59 -1.93
CA ALA A 658 -10.31 -9.70 -0.83
C ALA A 658 -10.37 -8.22 -1.24
N SER A 659 -10.63 -7.29 -0.31
CA SER A 659 -10.62 -5.84 -0.60
C SER A 659 -11.65 -5.47 -1.68
N PHE A 660 -11.27 -4.80 -2.76
CA PHE A 660 -12.12 -4.65 -3.96
C PHE A 660 -12.65 -6.00 -4.49
N GLY A 661 -11.85 -7.07 -4.46
CA GLY A 661 -12.30 -8.41 -4.79
C GLY A 661 -13.37 -8.94 -3.82
N GLY A 662 -13.30 -8.55 -2.54
CA GLY A 662 -14.32 -8.82 -1.53
C GLY A 662 -15.59 -7.99 -1.77
N PHE A 663 -15.45 -6.72 -2.16
CA PHE A 663 -16.57 -5.91 -2.66
C PHE A 663 -17.26 -6.61 -3.84
N MET A 664 -16.48 -7.13 -4.79
CA MET A 664 -17.01 -7.81 -5.96
C MET A 664 -17.65 -9.17 -5.61
N ALA A 665 -17.11 -9.89 -4.63
CA ALA A 665 -17.74 -11.08 -4.07
C ALA A 665 -19.11 -10.73 -3.44
N ASN A 666 -19.20 -9.62 -2.70
CA ASN A 666 -20.45 -9.09 -2.15
C ASN A 666 -21.43 -8.64 -3.26
N TRP A 667 -20.91 -8.08 -4.35
CA TRP A 667 -21.71 -7.68 -5.51
C TRP A 667 -22.28 -8.91 -6.24
N ILE A 668 -21.44 -9.90 -6.53
CA ILE A 668 -21.85 -11.21 -7.10
C ILE A 668 -22.95 -11.84 -6.24
N LEU A 669 -22.76 -11.91 -4.91
CA LEU A 669 -23.72 -12.46 -3.95
C LEU A 669 -25.13 -11.85 -4.08
N THR A 670 -25.23 -10.59 -4.50
CA THR A 670 -26.49 -9.85 -4.57
C THR A 670 -27.06 -9.74 -6.00
N HIS A 671 -26.31 -10.18 -7.01
CA HIS A 671 -26.66 -10.02 -8.43
C HIS A 671 -26.79 -11.34 -9.19
N THR A 672 -26.28 -12.45 -8.66
CA THR A 672 -26.43 -13.77 -9.28
C THR A 672 -26.42 -14.89 -8.24
N ASN A 673 -27.07 -16.01 -8.57
CA ASN A 673 -27.08 -17.23 -7.75
C ASN A 673 -26.35 -18.39 -8.42
N ARG A 674 -25.48 -18.12 -9.42
CA ARG A 674 -24.78 -19.18 -10.18
C ARG A 674 -23.72 -19.93 -9.36
N PHE A 675 -23.12 -19.26 -8.37
CA PHE A 675 -22.05 -19.83 -7.56
C PHE A 675 -22.61 -20.75 -6.47
N ALA A 676 -21.92 -21.85 -6.20
CA ALA A 676 -22.20 -22.75 -5.08
C ALA A 676 -21.85 -22.11 -3.73
N CYS A 677 -20.81 -21.28 -3.68
CA CYS A 677 -20.43 -20.53 -2.48
C CYS A 677 -19.71 -19.21 -2.79
N ILE A 678 -19.71 -18.31 -1.80
CA ILE A 678 -18.97 -17.05 -1.81
C ILE A 678 -17.99 -17.02 -0.64
N VAL A 679 -16.79 -16.50 -0.86
CA VAL A 679 -15.84 -16.07 0.19
C VAL A 679 -15.52 -14.60 -0.03
N THR A 680 -15.81 -13.79 0.99
CA THR A 680 -15.50 -12.36 1.00
C THR A 680 -14.57 -12.06 2.17
N HIS A 681 -13.44 -11.43 1.89
CA HIS A 681 -12.40 -11.10 2.87
C HIS A 681 -12.16 -9.59 2.85
N ASP A 682 -12.36 -8.91 3.97
CA ASP A 682 -12.13 -7.47 4.09
C ASP A 682 -12.81 -6.70 2.93
N GLY A 683 -14.06 -7.07 2.63
CA GLY A 683 -14.77 -6.64 1.43
C GLY A 683 -15.75 -5.51 1.72
N MET A 684 -15.65 -4.40 0.99
CA MET A 684 -16.57 -3.27 1.16
C MET A 684 -18.01 -3.71 0.90
N PHE A 685 -18.90 -3.50 1.86
CA PHE A 685 -20.31 -3.89 1.83
C PHE A 685 -21.24 -2.69 1.66
N ASN A 686 -20.82 -1.54 2.20
CA ASN A 686 -21.55 -0.28 2.12
C ASN A 686 -20.56 0.90 1.94
N PRO A 687 -20.32 1.34 0.69
CA PRO A 687 -19.40 2.44 0.40
C PRO A 687 -19.70 3.73 1.16
N GLN A 688 -20.97 4.00 1.48
CA GLN A 688 -21.35 5.19 2.23
C GLN A 688 -20.86 5.15 3.69
N SER A 689 -20.88 4.00 4.37
CA SER A 689 -20.29 3.86 5.71
C SER A 689 -18.78 3.75 5.64
N ALA A 690 -18.25 2.99 4.67
CA ALA A 690 -16.81 2.81 4.47
C ALA A 690 -16.07 4.15 4.31
N TYR A 691 -16.68 5.15 3.66
CA TYR A 691 -16.12 6.51 3.58
C TYR A 691 -15.81 7.11 4.95
N GLY A 692 -16.66 6.90 5.95
CA GLY A 692 -16.47 7.47 7.29
C GLY A 692 -15.49 6.69 8.17
N THR A 693 -15.06 5.51 7.74
CA THR A 693 -14.24 4.59 8.54
C THR A 693 -12.89 4.27 7.90
N THR A 694 -12.74 4.42 6.59
CA THR A 694 -11.44 4.21 5.90
C THR A 694 -10.42 5.27 6.30
N ASP A 695 -9.14 4.91 6.26
CA ASP A 695 -8.01 5.80 6.46
C ASP A 695 -7.68 6.65 5.22
N GLU A 696 -7.95 6.13 4.02
CA GLU A 696 -7.63 6.76 2.73
C GLU A 696 -8.87 7.30 2.03
N LEU A 697 -9.24 8.54 2.34
CA LEU A 697 -10.39 9.21 1.71
C LEU A 697 -10.16 9.54 0.25
N TRP A 698 -8.91 9.85 -0.17
CA TRP A 698 -8.61 10.22 -1.56
C TRP A 698 -9.12 9.17 -2.55
N PHE A 699 -8.97 7.90 -2.19
CA PHE A 699 -9.37 6.77 -3.01
C PHE A 699 -10.89 6.75 -3.21
N ASN A 700 -11.67 6.79 -2.12
CA ASN A 700 -13.13 6.83 -2.20
C ASN A 700 -13.65 8.13 -2.84
N GLU A 701 -13.03 9.27 -2.53
CA GLU A 701 -13.36 10.56 -3.14
C GLU A 701 -13.13 10.54 -4.65
N TRP A 702 -12.11 9.84 -5.14
CA TRP A 702 -11.92 9.67 -6.58
C TRP A 702 -12.89 8.67 -7.19
N GLU A 703 -12.95 7.45 -6.66
CA GLU A 703 -13.72 6.34 -7.24
C GLU A 703 -15.22 6.64 -7.29
N PHE A 704 -15.76 7.30 -6.27
CA PHE A 704 -17.20 7.59 -6.18
C PHE A 704 -17.60 9.01 -6.60
N ARG A 705 -16.69 9.85 -7.11
CA ARG A 705 -17.11 11.15 -7.66
C ARG A 705 -17.93 11.01 -8.95
N ASP A 706 -18.60 12.08 -9.34
CA ASP A 706 -19.23 12.18 -10.65
C ASP A 706 -18.18 12.31 -11.77
N HIS A 707 -18.00 11.24 -12.56
CA HIS A 707 -17.11 11.19 -13.72
C HIS A 707 -17.82 11.51 -15.05
N SER A 708 -19.06 12.05 -15.01
CA SER A 708 -19.84 12.30 -16.22
C SER A 708 -19.17 13.34 -17.15
N PRO A 709 -19.28 13.18 -18.48
CA PRO A 709 -18.66 14.08 -19.45
C PRO A 709 -19.17 15.53 -19.43
N ALA A 710 -20.28 15.84 -18.74
CA ALA A 710 -20.88 17.17 -18.70
C ALA A 710 -19.95 18.25 -18.09
N GLY A 711 -18.85 17.86 -17.44
CA GLY A 711 -17.76 18.74 -16.99
C GLY A 711 -16.56 18.85 -17.94
N LYS A 712 -16.48 18.06 -19.01
CA LYS A 712 -15.36 18.07 -19.97
C LYS A 712 -15.58 19.14 -21.05
N LYS A 713 -14.94 20.32 -20.91
CA LYS A 713 -14.67 21.15 -22.09
C LYS A 713 -13.61 20.43 -22.94
N ALA A 714 -13.90 20.22 -24.23
CA ALA A 714 -12.96 19.60 -25.15
C ALA A 714 -11.67 20.45 -25.24
N GLY A 715 -10.51 19.83 -24.94
CA GLY A 715 -9.17 20.39 -25.19
C GLY A 715 -8.48 21.14 -24.04
N GLY A 716 -8.96 21.05 -22.79
CA GLY A 716 -8.25 21.55 -21.61
C GLY A 716 -7.79 20.44 -20.67
N LEU A 717 -6.80 20.71 -19.81
CA LEU A 717 -6.47 19.87 -18.64
C LEU A 717 -7.78 19.49 -17.95
N ALA A 718 -7.97 18.20 -17.65
CA ALA A 718 -9.20 17.72 -17.04
C ALA A 718 -9.51 18.58 -15.80
N GLN A 719 -10.61 19.33 -15.86
CA GLN A 719 -11.20 19.87 -14.64
C GLN A 719 -11.61 18.64 -13.83
N VAL A 720 -10.76 18.26 -12.87
CA VAL A 720 -11.04 17.23 -11.87
C VAL A 720 -12.38 17.64 -11.25
N SER A 721 -13.43 16.86 -11.47
CA SER A 721 -14.70 17.11 -10.80
C SER A 721 -14.47 17.10 -9.29
N ALA A 722 -15.26 17.87 -8.55
CA ALA A 722 -15.12 17.95 -7.10
C ALA A 722 -15.06 16.54 -6.48
N PRO A 723 -14.26 16.35 -5.42
CA PRO A 723 -14.12 15.05 -4.77
C PRO A 723 -15.49 14.46 -4.40
N GLY A 724 -15.62 13.15 -4.53
CA GLY A 724 -16.82 12.40 -4.22
C GLY A 724 -17.02 12.33 -2.72
N GLN A 725 -17.83 13.22 -2.16
CA GLN A 725 -18.16 13.21 -0.75
C GLN A 725 -19.62 12.77 -0.55
N PRO A 726 -19.92 11.74 0.27
CA PRO A 726 -21.26 11.16 0.34
C PRO A 726 -22.38 12.17 0.64
N TRP A 727 -22.13 13.18 1.48
CA TRP A 727 -23.13 14.21 1.81
C TRP A 727 -23.49 15.11 0.63
N THR A 728 -22.65 15.20 -0.41
CA THR A 728 -22.95 15.99 -1.63
C THR A 728 -23.97 15.30 -2.54
N TYR A 729 -24.25 14.01 -2.29
CA TYR A 729 -25.20 13.20 -3.04
C TYR A 729 -26.51 12.96 -2.26
N PHE A 730 -26.64 13.43 -1.01
CA PHE A 730 -27.71 13.00 -0.10
C PHE A 730 -29.12 13.16 -0.67
N ASP A 731 -29.39 14.30 -1.32
CA ASP A 731 -30.68 14.64 -1.93
C ASP A 731 -30.93 13.94 -3.28
N ARG A 732 -29.94 13.21 -3.81
CA ARG A 732 -30.05 12.49 -5.07
C ARG A 732 -30.71 11.12 -4.85
N PRO A 733 -31.51 10.64 -5.81
CA PRO A 733 -31.95 9.25 -5.84
C PRO A 733 -30.77 8.28 -5.74
N ALA A 734 -30.95 7.14 -5.07
CA ALA A 734 -29.88 6.15 -4.90
C ALA A 734 -29.21 5.72 -6.22
N ALA A 735 -29.95 5.70 -7.34
CA ALA A 735 -29.42 5.34 -8.66
C ALA A 735 -28.44 6.37 -9.25
N SER A 736 -28.47 7.63 -8.80
CA SER A 736 -27.58 8.72 -9.23
C SER A 736 -26.60 9.17 -8.14
N ASP A 737 -26.52 8.41 -7.04
CA ASP A 737 -25.54 8.53 -5.98
C ASP A 737 -24.58 7.34 -6.10
N ASN A 738 -23.32 7.60 -6.45
CA ASN A 738 -22.33 6.55 -6.70
C ASN A 738 -22.03 5.71 -5.44
N PHE A 739 -22.08 6.31 -4.24
CA PHE A 739 -21.88 5.59 -2.98
C PHE A 739 -23.03 4.62 -2.68
N ARG A 740 -24.25 4.98 -3.12
CA ARG A 740 -25.45 4.15 -2.89
C ARG A 740 -25.68 3.14 -4.00
N ARG A 741 -25.61 3.53 -5.28
CA ARG A 741 -25.93 2.65 -6.42
C ARG A 741 -25.05 1.41 -6.48
N TRP A 742 -23.80 1.54 -6.03
CA TRP A 742 -22.83 0.46 -6.00
C TRP A 742 -22.75 -0.24 -4.66
N SER A 743 -23.66 0.04 -3.71
CA SER A 743 -23.66 -0.58 -2.39
C SER A 743 -24.32 -1.96 -2.42
N PRO A 744 -23.60 -3.09 -2.19
CA PRO A 744 -24.21 -4.41 -2.04
C PRO A 744 -25.36 -4.45 -1.02
N LEU A 745 -25.29 -3.64 0.04
CA LEU A 745 -26.35 -3.50 1.04
C LEU A 745 -27.72 -3.20 0.43
N LEU A 746 -27.82 -2.38 -0.61
CA LEU A 746 -29.11 -2.04 -1.22
C LEU A 746 -29.75 -3.21 -1.98
N PHE A 747 -28.96 -4.23 -2.34
CA PHE A 747 -29.38 -5.41 -3.08
C PHE A 747 -29.41 -6.68 -2.20
N ILE A 748 -29.13 -6.56 -0.91
CA ILE A 748 -28.90 -7.70 0.00
C ILE A 748 -30.06 -8.69 0.07
N LYS A 749 -31.31 -8.27 -0.20
CA LYS A 749 -32.49 -9.15 -0.24
C LYS A 749 -32.36 -10.28 -1.29
N ASN A 750 -31.56 -10.04 -2.33
CA ASN A 750 -31.32 -11.00 -3.40
C ASN A 750 -30.37 -12.12 -2.97
N ALA A 751 -29.59 -11.95 -1.90
CA ALA A 751 -28.62 -12.94 -1.46
C ALA A 751 -29.30 -14.30 -1.17
N LYS A 752 -28.76 -15.36 -1.78
CA LYS A 752 -29.13 -16.77 -1.54
C LYS A 752 -27.90 -17.66 -1.38
N THR A 753 -26.78 -17.28 -1.96
CA THR A 753 -25.57 -18.10 -2.00
C THR A 753 -24.90 -18.19 -0.62
N PRO A 754 -24.55 -19.39 -0.16
CA PRO A 754 -23.79 -19.55 1.07
C PRO A 754 -22.51 -18.72 1.09
N THR A 755 -22.30 -17.93 2.15
CA THR A 755 -21.19 -16.96 2.20
C THR A 755 -20.33 -17.11 3.47
N LEU A 756 -19.02 -17.25 3.27
CA LEU A 756 -18.01 -17.06 4.31
C LEU A 756 -17.57 -15.59 4.30
N VAL A 757 -17.74 -14.91 5.43
CA VAL A 757 -17.29 -13.55 5.66
C VAL A 757 -16.03 -13.59 6.52
N ILE A 758 -14.96 -12.93 6.08
CA ILE A 758 -13.69 -12.84 6.79
C ILE A 758 -13.37 -11.37 7.00
N ASP A 759 -13.08 -10.97 8.22
CA ASP A 759 -12.76 -9.57 8.54
C ASP A 759 -11.86 -9.45 9.78
N SER A 760 -11.11 -8.34 9.91
CA SER A 760 -10.06 -8.17 10.91
C SER A 760 -10.20 -6.86 11.69
N GLN A 761 -9.99 -6.92 13.01
CA GLN A 761 -10.22 -5.76 13.90
C GLN A 761 -9.27 -4.58 13.64
N LYS A 762 -8.06 -4.85 13.15
CA LYS A 762 -7.10 -3.80 12.79
C LYS A 762 -7.07 -3.57 11.29
N ASP A 763 -8.09 -4.00 10.54
CA ASP A 763 -8.26 -3.49 9.20
C ASP A 763 -8.82 -2.06 9.28
N TYR A 764 -7.95 -1.07 9.06
CA TYR A 764 -8.36 0.33 8.97
C TYR A 764 -8.52 0.81 7.53
N ARG A 765 -8.17 -0.03 6.55
CA ARG A 765 -8.48 0.18 5.14
C ARG A 765 -9.97 0.01 4.92
N LEU A 766 -10.50 -1.13 5.37
CA LEU A 766 -11.92 -1.46 5.40
C LEU A 766 -12.28 -1.94 6.80
N ASP A 767 -12.88 -1.03 7.58
CA ASP A 767 -13.21 -1.27 8.97
C ASP A 767 -14.09 -2.52 9.16
N VAL A 768 -13.80 -3.31 10.19
CA VAL A 768 -14.51 -4.55 10.56
C VAL A 768 -16.04 -4.45 10.60
N SER A 769 -16.58 -3.24 10.75
CA SER A 769 -18.00 -3.00 10.61
C SER A 769 -18.57 -3.42 9.25
N GLU A 770 -17.80 -3.42 8.17
CA GLU A 770 -18.25 -3.86 6.84
C GLU A 770 -18.60 -5.36 6.83
N GLY A 771 -17.72 -6.23 7.34
CA GLY A 771 -18.00 -7.66 7.52
C GLY A 771 -19.13 -7.93 8.52
N PHE A 772 -19.19 -7.21 9.65
CA PHE A 772 -20.28 -7.38 10.63
C PHE A 772 -21.65 -7.01 10.08
N GLN A 773 -21.74 -5.93 9.29
CA GLN A 773 -22.97 -5.52 8.62
C GLN A 773 -23.45 -6.60 7.66
N LEU A 774 -22.57 -7.13 6.82
CA LEU A 774 -22.90 -8.19 5.87
C LEU A 774 -23.33 -9.48 6.59
N PHE A 775 -22.53 -9.97 7.54
CA PHE A 775 -22.83 -11.20 8.26
C PHE A 775 -24.18 -11.11 8.98
N THR A 776 -24.45 -9.98 9.63
CA THR A 776 -25.75 -9.72 10.28
C THR A 776 -26.88 -9.79 9.26
N ALA A 777 -26.76 -9.13 8.11
CA ALA A 777 -27.79 -9.13 7.09
C ALA A 777 -28.08 -10.56 6.55
N LEU A 778 -27.03 -11.34 6.29
CA LEU A 778 -27.15 -12.73 5.84
C LEU A 778 -27.87 -13.61 6.87
N GLN A 779 -27.49 -13.52 8.14
CA GLN A 779 -28.13 -14.24 9.24
C GLN A 779 -29.62 -13.86 9.35
N ARG A 780 -29.95 -12.57 9.22
CA ARG A 780 -31.34 -12.08 9.27
C ARG A 780 -32.19 -12.53 8.08
N LEU A 781 -31.57 -12.80 6.94
CA LEU A 781 -32.22 -13.32 5.72
C LEU A 781 -32.26 -14.85 5.66
N GLY A 782 -31.63 -15.54 6.63
CA GLY A 782 -31.54 -17.00 6.64
C GLY A 782 -30.63 -17.57 5.54
N VAL A 783 -29.72 -16.76 4.99
CA VAL A 783 -28.70 -17.25 4.06
C VAL A 783 -27.64 -18.00 4.86
N PRO A 784 -27.25 -19.23 4.48
CA PRO A 784 -26.17 -19.94 5.17
C PRO A 784 -24.90 -19.10 5.18
N SER A 785 -24.42 -18.72 6.36
CA SER A 785 -23.20 -17.91 6.46
C SER A 785 -22.36 -18.26 7.67
N ARG A 786 -21.08 -17.94 7.59
CA ARG A 786 -20.08 -18.08 8.66
C ARG A 786 -19.21 -16.82 8.67
N MET A 787 -18.79 -16.41 9.87
CA MET A 787 -17.85 -15.30 10.05
C MET A 787 -16.55 -15.84 10.63
N LEU A 788 -15.41 -15.53 9.99
CA LEU A 788 -14.07 -15.69 10.54
C LEU A 788 -13.54 -14.30 10.91
N TYR A 789 -13.34 -14.05 12.20
CA TYR A 789 -12.96 -12.75 12.71
C TYR A 789 -11.58 -12.83 13.40
N PHE A 790 -10.65 -11.96 12.99
CA PHE A 790 -9.33 -11.86 13.60
C PHE A 790 -9.19 -10.59 14.44
N PRO A 791 -9.10 -10.69 15.78
CA PRO A 791 -8.99 -9.51 16.65
C PRO A 791 -7.61 -8.83 16.60
N ASP A 792 -6.61 -9.49 16.03
CA ASP A 792 -5.21 -9.09 16.14
C ASP A 792 -4.47 -8.98 14.79
N GLU A 793 -5.20 -9.05 13.69
CA GLU A 793 -4.74 -8.89 12.30
C GLU A 793 -5.25 -7.58 11.69
N GLY A 794 -4.56 -7.13 10.64
CA GLY A 794 -5.04 -6.10 9.71
C GLY A 794 -5.48 -6.71 8.37
N HIS A 795 -5.48 -5.91 7.31
CA HIS A 795 -6.03 -6.19 5.98
C HIS A 795 -5.53 -7.46 5.23
N TRP A 796 -4.53 -8.19 5.75
CA TRP A 796 -3.86 -9.28 5.03
C TRP A 796 -3.70 -10.60 5.78
N VAL A 797 -4.10 -10.69 7.05
CA VAL A 797 -3.94 -11.87 7.92
C VAL A 797 -2.52 -12.46 7.83
N LEU A 798 -1.57 -11.86 8.56
CA LEU A 798 -0.14 -12.10 8.36
C LEU A 798 0.48 -13.12 9.32
N LYS A 799 -0.09 -13.32 10.52
CA LYS A 799 0.52 -14.24 11.49
C LYS A 799 0.42 -15.68 11.00
N PRO A 800 1.48 -16.50 11.13
CA PRO A 800 1.52 -17.86 10.59
C PRO A 800 0.31 -18.74 10.94
N GLN A 801 -0.12 -18.77 12.21
CA GLN A 801 -1.25 -19.58 12.68
C GLN A 801 -2.60 -19.02 12.24
N ASN A 802 -2.75 -17.68 12.21
CA ASN A 802 -3.95 -17.05 11.69
C ASN A 802 -4.11 -17.31 10.18
N SER A 803 -3.00 -17.25 9.44
CA SER A 803 -2.96 -17.62 8.03
C SER A 803 -3.31 -19.11 7.82
N GLN A 804 -2.85 -20.00 8.70
CA GLN A 804 -3.23 -21.42 8.66
C GLN A 804 -4.74 -21.60 8.81
N LEU A 805 -5.34 -20.98 9.83
CA LEU A 805 -6.78 -21.02 10.07
C LEU A 805 -7.55 -20.42 8.88
N TRP A 806 -7.05 -19.33 8.31
CA TRP A 806 -7.64 -18.71 7.13
C TRP A 806 -7.72 -19.67 5.95
N TYR A 807 -6.59 -20.30 5.56
CA TYR A 807 -6.58 -21.25 4.44
C TYR A 807 -7.47 -22.46 4.72
N GLN A 808 -7.47 -22.96 5.96
CA GLN A 808 -8.31 -24.07 6.39
C GLN A 808 -9.80 -23.73 6.25
N GLU A 809 -10.26 -22.61 6.82
CA GLU A 809 -11.66 -22.21 6.80
C GLU A 809 -12.16 -21.91 5.38
N VAL A 810 -11.31 -21.28 4.55
CA VAL A 810 -11.62 -21.05 3.12
C VAL A 810 -11.76 -22.38 2.37
N GLY A 811 -10.80 -23.30 2.53
CA GLY A 811 -10.83 -24.62 1.89
C GLY A 811 -12.02 -25.46 2.33
N GLU A 812 -12.28 -25.54 3.64
CA GLU A 812 -13.41 -26.27 4.21
C GLU A 812 -14.76 -25.69 3.77
N TRP A 813 -14.87 -24.37 3.62
CA TRP A 813 -16.08 -23.74 3.11
C TRP A 813 -16.33 -24.10 1.64
N CYS A 814 -15.33 -24.01 0.78
CA CYS A 814 -15.44 -24.45 -0.61
C CYS A 814 -15.80 -25.93 -0.71
N ASP A 815 -15.14 -26.79 0.07
CA ASP A 815 -15.37 -28.24 0.05
C ASP A 815 -16.80 -28.59 0.50
N ARG A 816 -17.31 -27.90 1.54
CA ARG A 816 -18.68 -28.11 2.03
C ARG A 816 -19.74 -27.90 0.94
N TRP A 817 -19.55 -26.92 0.06
CA TRP A 817 -20.55 -26.52 -0.93
C TRP A 817 -20.29 -27.07 -2.33
N THR A 818 -19.11 -27.63 -2.60
CA THR A 818 -18.77 -28.20 -3.91
C THR A 818 -18.47 -29.70 -3.88
N LYS A 819 -18.01 -30.28 -2.76
CA LYS A 819 -17.63 -31.71 -2.68
C LYS A 819 -18.63 -32.59 -1.90
N GLY A 820 -19.64 -32.02 -1.25
CA GLY A 820 -20.64 -32.79 -0.52
C GLY A 820 -21.62 -33.56 -1.42
N ASP A 821 -22.17 -34.68 -0.92
CA ASP A 821 -23.13 -35.57 -1.60
C ASP A 821 -24.46 -34.89 -2.03
N ASN A 822 -24.66 -33.62 -1.69
CA ASN A 822 -25.89 -32.85 -1.97
C ASN A 822 -26.07 -32.43 -3.44
N TYR A 823 -25.12 -32.73 -4.32
CA TYR A 823 -25.25 -32.48 -5.77
C TYR A 823 -25.24 -33.77 -6.61
N SER A 824 -25.21 -34.94 -5.99
CA SER A 824 -25.40 -36.24 -6.64
C SER A 824 -26.68 -36.94 -6.20
N SER A 825 -27.81 -36.23 -6.13
CA SER A 825 -29.14 -36.86 -6.26
C SER A 825 -30.27 -35.85 -6.29
N VAL A 826 -30.99 -35.83 -7.40
CA VAL A 826 -32.42 -35.51 -7.39
C VAL A 826 -33.09 -36.50 -6.44
N GLY A 827 -33.65 -36.01 -5.33
CA GLY A 827 -34.72 -36.69 -4.60
C GLY A 827 -34.48 -37.01 -3.13
N VAL A 828 -35.40 -36.48 -2.31
CA VAL A 828 -35.87 -36.93 -0.99
C VAL A 828 -35.24 -36.27 0.24
N VAL A 829 -36.12 -35.52 0.92
CA VAL A 829 -36.01 -34.91 2.25
C VAL A 829 -35.80 -35.97 3.34
N GLY A 830 -34.85 -35.74 4.26
CA GLY A 830 -34.68 -36.47 5.52
C GLY A 830 -33.66 -35.80 6.47
N PRO A 831 -33.82 -35.88 7.80
CA PRO A 831 -33.34 -34.87 8.74
C PRO A 831 -31.85 -35.02 9.12
N VAL A 832 -31.24 -33.86 9.39
CA VAL A 832 -29.87 -33.68 9.87
C VAL A 832 -29.71 -34.32 11.26
N VAL A 833 -28.73 -35.21 11.39
CA VAL A 833 -28.21 -35.68 12.69
C VAL A 833 -27.04 -34.78 13.10
N ALA A 834 -27.14 -34.17 14.29
CA ALA A 834 -26.10 -33.34 14.88
C ALA A 834 -24.86 -34.18 15.27
N PRO A 835 -23.62 -33.69 15.08
CA PRO A 835 -22.44 -34.38 15.55
C PRO A 835 -22.27 -34.24 17.07
N ALA A 836 -21.77 -35.32 17.69
CA ALA A 836 -21.61 -35.48 19.12
C ALA A 836 -20.59 -34.49 19.72
N ALA A 837 -20.91 -34.02 20.93
CA ALA A 837 -20.07 -33.14 21.74
C ALA A 837 -18.72 -33.77 22.10
N ALA A 838 -17.63 -33.04 21.86
CA ALA A 838 -16.31 -33.37 22.36
C ALA A 838 -16.23 -33.17 23.89
N ALA A 839 -15.58 -34.11 24.58
CA ALA A 839 -15.38 -34.09 26.02
C ALA A 839 -14.38 -32.99 26.47
N PRO A 840 -14.51 -32.45 27.70
CA PRO A 840 -13.70 -31.34 28.18
C PRO A 840 -12.29 -31.77 28.60
N VAL A 841 -11.27 -31.08 28.08
CA VAL A 841 -9.87 -31.19 28.51
C VAL A 841 -9.61 -30.17 29.62
N THR A 842 -9.08 -30.65 30.75
CA THR A 842 -8.66 -29.85 31.91
C THR A 842 -7.28 -29.22 31.67
N PRO A 843 -7.04 -27.96 32.07
CA PRO A 843 -5.71 -27.37 32.03
C PRO A 843 -4.96 -27.60 33.35
N ALA A 844 -3.73 -28.12 33.26
CA ALA A 844 -2.77 -28.13 34.37
C ALA A 844 -1.87 -26.89 34.29
N ALA A 845 -1.79 -26.13 35.38
CA ALA A 845 -0.82 -25.06 35.59
C ALA A 845 0.13 -25.42 36.74
N PRO A 846 1.40 -24.98 36.72
CA PRO A 846 2.25 -25.00 37.90
C PRO A 846 2.16 -23.66 38.68
N VAL A 847 2.23 -23.77 40.00
CA VAL A 847 2.10 -22.70 41.00
C VAL A 847 3.48 -22.29 41.53
N VAL A 848 3.78 -20.98 41.66
CA VAL A 848 4.36 -20.37 42.91
C VAL A 848 4.03 -18.86 43.05
N LYS A 849 3.08 -18.59 43.96
CA LYS A 849 2.97 -17.58 45.04
C LYS A 849 3.45 -16.10 44.87
N ALA A 850 2.49 -15.18 45.04
CA ALA A 850 2.61 -14.02 45.93
C ALA A 850 1.23 -13.59 46.49
N LYS A 851 1.21 -13.11 47.75
CA LYS A 851 0.08 -12.88 48.66
C LYS A 851 -0.90 -11.78 48.22
N VAL A 852 -2.20 -11.98 48.45
CA VAL A 852 -3.22 -10.92 48.56
C VAL A 852 -4.03 -11.13 49.86
N GLN A 853 -4.28 -10.00 50.54
CA GLN A 853 -4.98 -9.86 51.82
C GLN A 853 -6.50 -9.65 51.59
N GLU A 854 -7.29 -10.16 52.52
CA GLU A 854 -8.72 -10.47 52.43
C GLU A 854 -9.71 -9.28 52.32
N SER A 855 -10.89 -9.56 51.75
CA SER A 855 -12.18 -8.96 52.13
C SER A 855 -13.32 -9.99 51.95
N PRO A 856 -14.42 -9.96 52.76
CA PRO A 856 -15.23 -11.15 53.08
C PRO A 856 -16.54 -11.37 52.27
N LYS A 857 -17.12 -12.57 52.52
CA LYS A 857 -18.17 -13.40 51.85
C LYS A 857 -19.63 -12.86 51.84
N VAL A 858 -20.40 -12.98 50.73
CA VAL A 858 -21.42 -14.00 50.26
C VAL A 858 -22.84 -13.91 50.88
N VAL A 859 -23.92 -13.94 50.04
CA VAL A 859 -25.11 -14.87 50.00
C VAL A 859 -26.13 -14.48 48.87
N ALA A 860 -26.69 -15.47 48.12
CA ALA A 860 -27.79 -15.42 47.12
C ALA A 860 -29.10 -16.07 47.69
N PRO A 861 -30.37 -16.07 47.13
CA PRO A 861 -30.77 -16.58 45.77
C PRO A 861 -32.15 -16.15 45.08
N VAL A 862 -32.28 -16.40 43.75
CA VAL A 862 -33.37 -17.04 42.89
C VAL A 862 -34.87 -16.56 42.72
N ALA A 863 -35.23 -16.30 41.44
CA ALA A 863 -36.42 -16.57 40.53
C ALA A 863 -37.92 -16.19 40.76
N VAL A 864 -38.63 -15.79 39.65
CA VAL A 864 -39.80 -16.46 38.95
C VAL A 864 -40.54 -15.50 37.94
N VAL A 865 -41.09 -16.06 36.83
CA VAL A 865 -41.79 -15.47 35.64
C VAL A 865 -43.34 -15.68 35.73
N PRO A 866 -44.25 -14.92 35.04
CA PRO A 866 -45.07 -15.52 33.94
C PRO A 866 -45.68 -14.60 32.82
N LYS A 867 -46.29 -15.30 31.83
CA LYS A 867 -46.90 -15.07 30.48
C LYS A 867 -48.10 -14.10 30.28
N VAL A 868 -48.42 -13.77 29.00
CA VAL A 868 -49.67 -13.09 28.51
C VAL A 868 -50.28 -13.78 27.26
N ALA A 869 -51.62 -13.74 27.10
CA ALA A 869 -52.45 -14.24 25.98
C ALA A 869 -53.47 -13.18 25.45
N VAL A 870 -54.25 -13.50 24.38
CA VAL A 870 -54.70 -12.64 23.25
C VAL A 870 -56.23 -12.35 23.09
N ALA A 871 -56.60 -11.15 22.56
CA ALA A 871 -57.76 -10.65 21.70
C ALA A 871 -59.25 -10.60 22.24
N PRO A 872 -60.23 -9.82 21.63
CA PRO A 872 -60.40 -9.32 20.23
C PRO A 872 -61.06 -7.92 19.96
N VAL A 873 -61.34 -7.61 18.67
CA VAL A 873 -61.68 -6.33 17.94
C VAL A 873 -63.20 -6.01 17.81
N PRO A 874 -63.62 -4.75 17.50
CA PRO A 874 -64.57 -4.53 16.38
C PRO A 874 -64.30 -3.28 15.46
N GLN A 875 -64.96 -3.28 14.28
CA GLN A 875 -64.81 -2.46 13.06
C GLN A 875 -65.69 -1.17 13.02
N THR A 876 -65.34 -0.12 12.22
CA THR A 876 -66.11 0.50 11.07
C THR A 876 -65.84 2.00 10.74
N VAL A 877 -65.68 2.28 9.42
CA VAL A 877 -66.16 3.43 8.56
C VAL A 877 -65.42 4.81 8.51
N ALA A 878 -65.52 5.48 7.34
CA ALA A 878 -64.61 6.46 6.68
C ALA A 878 -65.06 7.99 6.69
N PRO A 879 -64.60 8.87 5.75
CA PRO A 879 -63.87 10.19 5.87
C PRO A 879 -64.81 11.46 5.86
N PRO A 880 -64.45 12.77 5.60
CA PRO A 880 -63.19 13.55 5.36
C PRO A 880 -63.09 14.91 6.17
N GLN A 881 -62.16 15.81 5.79
CA GLN A 881 -62.14 17.32 5.94
C GLN A 881 -61.08 18.00 6.85
N SER A 882 -60.43 19.03 6.30
CA SER A 882 -59.53 20.04 6.93
C SER A 882 -60.32 21.22 7.55
N PRO A 883 -59.70 22.28 8.14
CA PRO A 883 -58.76 22.45 9.27
C PRO A 883 -59.41 23.25 10.46
N PRO A 884 -58.71 23.57 11.58
CA PRO A 884 -58.15 24.92 11.75
C PRO A 884 -56.85 25.02 12.60
N LYS A 885 -56.33 26.26 12.66
CA LYS A 885 -55.09 26.74 13.28
C LYS A 885 -55.00 26.55 14.81
N GLU A 886 -53.74 26.65 15.27
CA GLU A 886 -53.28 27.20 16.56
C GLU A 886 -52.83 26.19 17.64
N VAL A 887 -51.51 26.08 17.87
CA VAL A 887 -50.94 25.69 19.16
C VAL A 887 -49.64 26.47 19.41
N ALA A 888 -49.54 26.96 20.65
CA ALA A 888 -48.59 27.91 21.21
C ALA A 888 -47.14 27.40 21.36
N LYS A 889 -46.21 28.38 21.37
CA LYS A 889 -44.79 28.25 21.67
C LYS A 889 -44.54 28.21 23.19
N ILE A 890 -43.63 27.35 23.64
CA ILE A 890 -42.98 27.42 24.96
C ILE A 890 -41.49 27.77 24.75
N VAL A 891 -40.99 28.67 25.60
CA VAL A 891 -39.77 29.49 25.49
C VAL A 891 -38.65 28.93 26.41
N PRO A 892 -37.37 28.91 25.98
CA PRO A 892 -36.20 28.74 26.86
C PRO A 892 -35.65 30.08 27.43
N PRO A 893 -34.88 30.05 28.55
CA PRO A 893 -34.62 31.19 29.45
C PRO A 893 -33.62 32.25 28.92
N PRO A 894 -33.52 33.43 29.58
CA PRO A 894 -33.03 34.66 28.94
C PRO A 894 -31.50 34.79 28.95
N THR A 895 -30.98 35.24 27.81
CA THR A 895 -29.60 35.71 27.60
C THR A 895 -29.38 37.06 28.32
N PRO A 896 -28.22 37.31 28.97
CA PRO A 896 -27.91 38.62 29.49
C PRO A 896 -27.71 39.63 28.36
N ALA A 897 -28.23 40.83 28.57
CA ALA A 897 -28.28 41.92 27.60
C ALA A 897 -26.89 42.41 27.18
N VAL A 898 -26.57 42.27 25.89
CA VAL A 898 -25.55 43.09 25.22
C VAL A 898 -26.25 44.30 24.61
N SER A 899 -25.75 45.48 24.96
CA SER A 899 -26.25 46.78 24.55
C SER A 899 -26.35 46.91 23.02
N LYS A 900 -27.52 47.35 22.54
CA LYS A 900 -27.68 47.90 21.18
C LYS A 900 -26.77 49.13 21.02
N ALA A 901 -25.66 48.96 20.31
CA ALA A 901 -25.06 50.02 19.53
C ALA A 901 -24.98 49.52 18.08
N ALA A 902 -26.05 49.78 17.32
CA ALA A 902 -25.99 49.70 15.87
C ALA A 902 -25.03 50.80 15.40
N VAL A 903 -23.78 50.45 15.13
CA VAL A 903 -22.90 51.28 14.31
C VAL A 903 -23.44 51.14 12.89
N ALA A 904 -24.19 52.16 12.44
CA ALA A 904 -24.52 52.31 11.05
C ALA A 904 -23.24 52.17 10.23
N ALA A 905 -23.23 51.26 9.24
CA ALA A 905 -22.14 51.17 8.29
C ALA A 905 -21.99 52.54 7.62
N GLN A 906 -20.95 53.29 7.98
CA GLN A 906 -20.57 54.49 7.26
C GLN A 906 -20.16 54.05 5.85
N GLU A 907 -20.98 54.39 4.85
CA GLU A 907 -20.54 54.41 3.45
C GLU A 907 -19.34 55.36 3.37
N THR A 908 -18.17 54.79 3.10
CA THR A 908 -16.92 55.53 2.97
C THR A 908 -16.88 56.22 1.61
N GLN A 909 -16.35 57.44 1.57
CA GLN A 909 -16.33 58.35 0.41
C GLN A 909 -15.93 57.67 -0.91
N GLN A 910 -16.77 57.86 -1.93
CA GLN A 910 -16.48 57.54 -3.32
C GLN A 910 -15.25 58.29 -3.82
N ALA A 911 -14.23 57.55 -4.28
CA ALA A 911 -13.36 58.07 -5.33
C ALA A 911 -14.17 58.04 -6.63
N GLY A 912 -14.43 59.21 -7.22
CA GLY A 912 -15.12 59.30 -8.50
C GLY A 912 -14.44 58.41 -9.55
N GLY A 913 -15.15 57.41 -10.07
CA GLY A 913 -14.67 56.51 -11.12
C GLY A 913 -14.54 55.03 -10.75
N ALA A 914 -14.70 54.60 -9.49
CA ALA A 914 -14.55 53.18 -9.13
C ALA A 914 -15.62 52.26 -9.76
N SER A 915 -15.21 51.09 -10.24
CA SER A 915 -16.07 50.10 -10.89
C SER A 915 -16.80 49.18 -9.91
N PHE A 916 -16.40 49.17 -8.63
CA PHE A 916 -16.95 48.34 -7.57
C PHE A 916 -16.84 48.99 -6.18
N LEU A 917 -17.65 48.53 -5.23
CA LEU A 917 -17.58 48.85 -3.80
C LEU A 917 -17.11 47.63 -3.02
N ILE A 918 -16.34 47.85 -1.94
CA ILE A 918 -15.94 46.80 -0.99
C ILE A 918 -16.50 47.13 0.39
N THR A 919 -17.16 46.17 1.03
CA THR A 919 -17.54 46.24 2.44
C THR A 919 -17.05 45.01 3.18
N ILE A 920 -16.72 45.17 4.45
CA ILE A 920 -16.29 44.06 5.31
C ILE A 920 -17.08 44.01 6.60
N LYS A 921 -17.27 42.79 7.09
CA LYS A 921 -17.92 42.49 8.37
C LYS A 921 -17.23 41.32 9.05
N ALA A 922 -17.05 41.38 10.36
CA ALA A 922 -16.77 40.21 11.17
C ALA A 922 -18.08 39.57 11.67
N PRO A 923 -18.20 38.23 11.66
CA PRO A 923 -19.33 37.54 12.29
C PRO A 923 -19.37 37.75 13.81
N GLU A 924 -18.19 37.90 14.43
CA GLU A 924 -17.95 38.00 15.86
C GLU A 924 -17.02 39.18 16.13
N ASP A 925 -17.29 39.95 17.19
CA ASP A 925 -16.48 41.08 17.65
C ASP A 925 -15.45 40.68 18.72
N GLU A 926 -15.63 39.52 19.36
CA GLU A 926 -14.66 38.87 20.27
C GLU A 926 -14.27 37.49 19.74
N VAL A 927 -12.96 37.21 19.67
CA VAL A 927 -12.40 35.95 19.13
C VAL A 927 -11.31 35.43 20.08
N GLN A 928 -11.34 34.15 20.43
CA GLN A 928 -10.33 33.54 21.31
C GLN A 928 -8.96 33.40 20.63
N VAL A 929 -7.87 33.51 21.39
CA VAL A 929 -6.52 33.22 20.88
C VAL A 929 -6.47 31.79 20.34
N GLY A 930 -6.00 31.64 19.09
CA GLY A 930 -5.89 30.34 18.43
C GLY A 930 -7.13 29.90 17.67
N SER A 931 -8.26 30.59 17.80
CA SER A 931 -9.43 30.37 16.96
C SER A 931 -9.37 31.17 15.65
N ASP A 932 -10.22 30.79 14.70
CA ASP A 932 -10.21 31.31 13.35
C ASP A 932 -10.98 32.65 13.26
N ALA A 933 -10.26 33.77 13.35
CA ALA A 933 -10.82 35.11 13.20
C ALA A 933 -11.29 35.37 11.76
N ARG A 934 -12.60 35.25 11.49
CA ARG A 934 -13.19 35.37 10.15
C ARG A 934 -13.62 36.78 9.81
N VAL A 935 -13.33 37.21 8.57
CA VAL A 935 -13.84 38.45 7.98
C VAL A 935 -14.52 38.15 6.66
N VAL A 936 -15.80 38.54 6.55
CA VAL A 936 -16.57 38.44 5.32
C VAL A 936 -16.35 39.71 4.51
N ILE A 937 -15.84 39.54 3.30
CA ILE A 937 -15.57 40.58 2.32
C ILE A 937 -16.65 40.52 1.24
N THR A 938 -17.35 41.62 1.03
CA THR A 938 -18.38 41.75 0.00
C THR A 938 -17.93 42.76 -1.04
N LEU A 939 -17.89 42.34 -2.30
CA LEU A 939 -17.66 43.21 -3.45
C LEU A 939 -18.95 43.37 -4.25
N LYS A 940 -19.38 44.60 -4.47
CA LYS A 940 -20.54 44.92 -5.33
C LYS A 940 -20.06 45.63 -6.59
N ASN A 941 -20.37 45.07 -7.76
CA ASN A 941 -20.09 45.72 -9.03
C ASN A 941 -21.10 46.87 -9.25
N ILE A 942 -20.59 48.10 -9.32
CA ILE A 942 -21.40 49.32 -9.53
C ILE A 942 -21.23 49.90 -10.93
N SER A 943 -20.47 49.22 -11.78
CA SER A 943 -20.21 49.62 -13.16
C SER A 943 -21.16 48.95 -14.15
N ASN A 944 -21.12 49.41 -15.41
CA ASN A 944 -21.86 48.85 -16.53
C ASN A 944 -21.12 47.72 -17.27
N HIS A 945 -20.01 47.21 -16.73
CA HIS A 945 -19.21 46.13 -17.33
C HIS A 945 -18.82 45.10 -16.27
N GLN A 946 -18.32 43.94 -16.69
CA GLN A 946 -17.90 42.89 -15.76
C GLN A 946 -16.67 43.32 -14.95
N VAL A 947 -16.69 43.06 -13.65
CA VAL A 947 -15.56 43.27 -12.75
C VAL A 947 -14.92 41.92 -12.46
N LEU A 948 -13.67 41.78 -12.83
CA LEU A 948 -12.88 40.57 -12.63
C LEU A 948 -12.51 40.44 -11.15
N ILE A 949 -12.61 39.24 -10.57
CA ILE A 949 -12.17 38.92 -9.20
C ILE A 949 -11.25 37.69 -9.26
N GLY A 950 -10.06 37.78 -8.66
CA GLY A 950 -9.23 36.60 -8.38
C GLY A 950 -9.62 35.98 -7.04
N ARG A 951 -9.55 34.66 -6.91
CA ARG A 951 -9.56 34.00 -5.60
C ARG A 951 -8.13 33.92 -5.06
N HIS A 952 -7.62 34.95 -4.38
CA HIS A 952 -6.46 34.82 -3.48
C HIS A 952 -6.31 36.01 -2.51
N THR A 953 -5.90 35.70 -1.27
CA THR A 953 -5.41 36.65 -0.25
C THR A 953 -3.88 36.64 -0.24
N GLY A 954 -3.26 37.79 -0.54
CA GLY A 954 -1.82 38.00 -0.40
C GLY A 954 -0.98 37.70 -1.65
N THR A 955 -1.13 38.46 -2.73
CA THR A 955 -0.18 38.43 -3.86
C THR A 955 0.24 39.85 -4.26
N ASP A 956 1.49 40.02 -4.68
CA ASP A 956 2.08 41.29 -5.13
C ASP A 956 1.71 41.66 -6.59
N ASN A 957 0.58 41.14 -7.11
CA ASN A 957 -0.01 41.60 -8.36
C ASN A 957 -1.15 42.59 -8.07
N PRO A 958 -0.92 43.92 -8.23
CA PRO A 958 -1.83 44.95 -7.73
C PRO A 958 -3.19 45.01 -8.44
N GLU A 959 -3.38 44.31 -9.56
CA GLU A 959 -4.63 44.36 -10.34
C GLU A 959 -5.69 43.32 -9.89
N PHE A 960 -5.29 42.24 -9.21
CA PHE A 960 -6.15 41.05 -9.08
C PHE A 960 -6.39 40.49 -7.66
N SER A 961 -5.76 41.05 -6.61
CA SER A 961 -5.94 40.59 -5.22
C SER A 961 -6.41 41.71 -4.27
N TYR A 962 -7.06 41.32 -3.17
CA TYR A 962 -7.32 42.23 -2.05
C TYR A 962 -6.08 42.31 -1.16
N ARG A 963 -5.72 43.52 -0.72
CA ARG A 963 -4.81 43.74 0.40
C ARG A 963 -5.62 43.84 1.69
N ILE A 964 -5.42 42.88 2.59
CA ILE A 964 -5.97 42.89 3.95
C ILE A 964 -4.90 43.45 4.88
N GLU A 965 -5.18 44.59 5.50
CA GLU A 965 -4.29 45.20 6.49
C GLU A 965 -4.88 44.98 7.88
N VAL A 966 -4.08 44.39 8.78
CA VAL A 966 -4.43 44.19 10.19
C VAL A 966 -3.46 44.98 11.05
N ARG A 967 -3.98 45.86 11.90
CA ARG A 967 -3.18 46.69 12.82
C ARG A 967 -3.55 46.38 14.26
N ASN A 968 -2.57 46.45 15.15
CA ASN A 968 -2.79 46.33 16.58
C ASN A 968 -3.29 47.65 17.19
N ALA A 969 -3.55 47.66 18.51
CA ALA A 969 -4.04 48.83 19.24
C ALA A 969 -3.12 50.06 19.15
N GLU A 970 -1.82 49.87 18.89
CA GLU A 970 -0.85 50.96 18.67
C GLU A 970 -0.77 51.40 17.19
N GLY A 971 -1.63 50.89 16.32
CA GLY A 971 -1.69 51.23 14.89
C GLY A 971 -0.59 50.58 14.04
N ARG A 972 0.20 49.67 14.61
CA ARG A 972 1.29 48.95 13.92
C ARG A 972 0.73 47.74 13.18
N ALA A 973 1.21 47.50 11.96
CA ALA A 973 0.84 46.33 11.18
C ALA A 973 1.28 45.04 11.91
N VAL A 974 0.40 44.03 11.92
CA VAL A 974 0.67 42.73 12.51
C VAL A 974 1.51 41.89 11.55
N GLU A 975 2.48 41.15 12.09
CA GLU A 975 3.37 40.29 11.30
C GLU A 975 2.60 39.19 10.56
N GLU A 976 2.93 38.98 9.29
CA GLU A 976 2.36 37.89 8.47
C GLU A 976 2.81 36.50 8.95
N THR A 977 2.00 35.48 8.72
CA THR A 977 2.37 34.08 8.99
C THR A 977 3.28 33.51 7.90
N ALA A 978 3.89 32.35 8.15
CA ALA A 978 4.62 31.60 7.11
C ALA A 978 3.71 31.16 5.95
N TYR A 979 2.45 30.81 6.25
CA TYR A 979 1.41 30.50 5.27
C TYR A 979 1.16 31.68 4.32
N ALA A 980 0.96 32.88 4.85
CA ALA A 980 0.76 34.09 4.02
C ALA A 980 1.96 34.39 3.10
N ARG A 981 3.18 34.14 3.60
CA ARG A 981 4.40 34.30 2.80
C ARG A 981 4.57 33.20 1.74
N GLY A 982 4.16 31.97 2.02
CA GLY A 982 4.17 30.85 1.08
C GLY A 982 3.15 31.01 -0.05
N VAL A 983 1.94 31.49 0.26
CA VAL A 983 0.89 31.78 -0.74
C VAL A 983 1.31 32.87 -1.72
N ARG A 984 2.13 33.86 -1.31
CA ARG A 984 2.71 34.86 -2.21
C ARG A 984 3.64 34.26 -3.28
N GLN A 985 4.16 33.04 -3.06
CA GLN A 985 5.12 32.37 -3.94
C GLN A 985 4.50 31.26 -4.80
N SER A 986 3.28 30.80 -4.50
CA SER A 986 2.54 29.79 -5.28
C SER A 986 1.48 30.44 -6.17
N GLU A 987 1.69 30.46 -7.49
CA GLU A 987 0.71 31.00 -8.45
C GLU A 987 -0.28 29.92 -8.91
N VAL A 988 -1.57 30.10 -8.60
CA VAL A 988 -2.69 29.48 -9.35
C VAL A 988 -3.69 30.57 -9.71
N ASN A 989 -3.95 30.75 -11.01
CA ASN A 989 -4.93 31.71 -11.53
C ASN A 989 -6.29 31.02 -11.71
N THR A 990 -7.22 31.20 -10.76
CA THR A 990 -8.66 31.08 -11.06
C THR A 990 -9.30 32.45 -11.01
N VAL A 991 -9.87 32.84 -12.15
CA VAL A 991 -10.49 34.15 -12.37
C VAL A 991 -12.00 33.97 -12.43
N ASP A 992 -12.71 34.60 -11.49
CA ASP A 992 -14.17 34.71 -11.49
C ASP A 992 -14.57 36.14 -11.98
N TYR A 993 -15.79 36.31 -12.51
CA TYR A 993 -16.30 37.61 -12.97
C TYR A 993 -17.60 37.98 -12.25
N VAL A 994 -17.71 39.22 -11.79
CA VAL A 994 -18.94 39.79 -11.23
C VAL A 994 -19.64 40.63 -12.30
N GLN A 995 -20.85 40.24 -12.69
CA GLN A 995 -21.67 40.97 -13.66
C GLN A 995 -22.07 42.36 -13.15
N PRO A 996 -22.43 43.32 -14.03
CA PRO A 996 -22.99 44.62 -13.64
C PRO A 996 -24.13 44.47 -12.60
N GLY A 997 -24.04 45.17 -11.48
CA GLY A 997 -25.00 45.07 -10.37
C GLY A 997 -24.88 43.81 -9.49
N GLY A 998 -24.02 42.85 -9.86
CA GLY A 998 -23.78 41.62 -9.11
C GLY A 998 -22.97 41.82 -7.83
N ILE A 999 -23.03 40.82 -6.96
CA ILE A 999 -22.33 40.79 -5.67
C ILE A 999 -21.48 39.52 -5.61
N ALA A 1000 -20.23 39.67 -5.16
CA ALA A 1000 -19.35 38.55 -4.77
C ALA A 1000 -19.05 38.63 -3.28
N VAL A 1001 -19.09 37.48 -2.62
CA VAL A 1001 -18.81 37.35 -1.18
C VAL A 1001 -17.64 36.38 -1.01
N GLN A 1002 -16.65 36.79 -0.21
CA GLN A 1002 -15.49 35.97 0.14
C GLN A 1002 -15.31 35.99 1.66
N THR A 1003 -14.78 34.92 2.24
CA THR A 1003 -14.43 34.86 3.66
C THR A 1003 -12.91 34.76 3.79
N ALA A 1004 -12.31 35.66 4.55
CA ALA A 1004 -10.90 35.67 4.88
C ALA A 1004 -10.69 35.17 6.32
N HIS A 1005 -9.69 34.32 6.48
CA HIS A 1005 -9.31 33.69 7.75
C HIS A 1005 -8.07 34.39 8.30
N LEU A 1006 -8.24 35.40 9.16
CA LEU A 1006 -7.15 36.31 9.54
C LEU A 1006 -6.02 35.60 10.31
N ALA A 1007 -6.34 34.60 11.13
CA ALA A 1007 -5.33 33.81 11.85
C ALA A 1007 -4.40 33.01 10.93
N LYS A 1008 -4.83 32.74 9.68
CA LYS A 1008 -3.98 32.17 8.63
C LYS A 1008 -3.07 33.21 7.99
N LEU A 1009 -3.43 34.49 8.03
CA LEU A 1009 -2.74 35.56 7.30
C LEU A 1009 -1.76 36.34 8.16
N VAL A 1010 -2.13 36.61 9.42
CA VAL A 1010 -1.35 37.40 10.37
C VAL A 1010 -1.32 36.75 11.75
N ASN A 1011 -0.27 37.04 12.52
CA ASN A 1011 -0.04 36.46 13.84
C ASN A 1011 -0.91 37.13 14.92
N LEU A 1012 -2.07 36.55 15.21
CA LEU A 1012 -3.02 37.00 16.24
C LEU A 1012 -2.83 36.33 17.62
N ARG A 1013 -1.61 35.88 17.96
CA ARG A 1013 -1.36 35.13 19.21
C ARG A 1013 -1.40 35.97 20.49
N ARG A 1014 -1.55 37.29 20.39
CA ARG A 1014 -1.62 38.19 21.56
C ARG A 1014 -3.05 38.68 21.75
N PRO A 1015 -3.65 38.51 22.94
CA PRO A 1015 -4.90 39.17 23.27
C PRO A 1015 -4.77 40.68 23.09
N GLY A 1016 -5.80 41.33 22.58
CA GLY A 1016 -5.80 42.76 22.31
C GLY A 1016 -6.80 43.18 21.23
N ARG A 1017 -6.94 44.48 21.06
CA ARG A 1017 -7.79 45.08 20.03
C ARG A 1017 -7.02 45.22 18.72
N TYR A 1018 -7.63 44.77 17.63
CA TYR A 1018 -7.08 44.84 16.27
C TYR A 1018 -8.05 45.55 15.34
N THR A 1019 -7.53 46.35 14.40
CA THR A 1019 -8.32 46.93 13.32
C THR A 1019 -8.00 46.25 11.99
N VAL A 1020 -9.03 46.05 11.16
CA VAL A 1020 -8.93 45.37 9.87
C VAL A 1020 -9.52 46.28 8.79
N GLN A 1021 -8.77 46.48 7.71
CA GLN A 1021 -9.24 47.16 6.51
C GLN A 1021 -8.82 46.38 5.26
N VAL A 1022 -9.71 46.33 4.27
CA VAL A 1022 -9.45 45.69 2.99
C VAL A 1022 -9.37 46.74 1.90
N SER A 1023 -8.41 46.61 1.00
CA SER A 1023 -8.25 47.51 -0.15
C SER A 1023 -7.94 46.75 -1.43
N ARG A 1024 -8.33 47.30 -2.57
CA ARG A 1024 -8.07 46.73 -3.90
C ARG A 1024 -7.95 47.84 -4.93
N LYS A 1025 -7.04 47.68 -5.89
CA LYS A 1025 -6.96 48.58 -7.05
C LYS A 1025 -8.01 48.22 -8.08
N ASP A 1026 -8.74 49.21 -8.57
CA ASP A 1026 -9.57 49.06 -9.76
C ASP A 1026 -8.66 49.03 -10.99
N ALA A 1027 -8.57 47.89 -11.68
CA ALA A 1027 -7.73 47.72 -12.85
C ALA A 1027 -8.14 48.64 -14.03
N LYS A 1028 -9.41 49.06 -14.09
CA LYS A 1028 -9.90 49.89 -15.19
C LYS A 1028 -9.66 51.37 -14.97
N THR A 1029 -9.79 51.85 -13.73
CA THR A 1029 -9.66 53.27 -13.40
C THR A 1029 -8.36 53.62 -12.68
N GLY A 1030 -7.62 52.61 -12.23
CA GLY A 1030 -6.41 52.75 -11.44
C GLY A 1030 -6.66 53.17 -9.98
N ALA A 1031 -7.91 53.46 -9.59
CA ALA A 1031 -8.26 53.96 -8.27
C ALA A 1031 -8.14 52.86 -7.19
N MET A 1032 -7.62 53.22 -6.02
CA MET A 1032 -7.61 52.32 -4.85
C MET A 1032 -8.95 52.39 -4.12
N VAL A 1033 -9.73 51.32 -4.17
CA VAL A 1033 -10.98 51.17 -3.43
C VAL A 1033 -10.69 50.56 -2.06
N ARG A 1034 -11.15 51.20 -0.98
CA ARG A 1034 -10.99 50.73 0.40
C ARG A 1034 -12.34 50.40 1.02
N SER A 1035 -12.38 49.39 1.87
CA SER A 1035 -13.55 49.05 2.67
C SER A 1035 -13.70 49.98 3.88
N ASN A 1036 -14.84 49.86 4.55
CA ASN A 1036 -14.96 50.27 5.95
C ASN A 1036 -13.90 49.55 6.81
N GLU A 1037 -13.52 50.17 7.93
CA GLU A 1037 -12.67 49.54 8.94
C GLU A 1037 -13.54 48.83 9.98
N ILE A 1038 -13.08 47.67 10.46
CA ILE A 1038 -13.73 46.94 11.56
C ILE A 1038 -12.72 46.72 12.70
N THR A 1039 -13.24 46.57 13.92
CA THR A 1039 -12.46 46.20 15.10
C THR A 1039 -12.74 44.74 15.46
N LEU A 1040 -11.69 44.00 15.81
CA LEU A 1040 -11.74 42.67 16.41
C LEU A 1040 -11.04 42.68 17.77
N ASN A 1041 -11.68 42.14 18.80
CA ASN A 1041 -11.08 41.95 20.11
C ASN A 1041 -10.63 40.50 20.24
N ILE A 1042 -9.31 40.27 20.26
CA ILE A 1042 -8.77 38.94 20.55
C ILE A 1042 -8.69 38.78 22.07
N VAL A 1043 -9.39 37.80 22.61
CA VAL A 1043 -9.45 37.49 24.05
C VAL A 1043 -8.65 36.22 24.35
N PRO A 1044 -8.07 36.08 25.56
CA PRO A 1044 -7.28 34.91 25.95
C PRO A 1044 -7.97 33.57 25.73
#